data_AF-A0A5P9J7G6-F1
#
_entry.id   AF-A0A5P9J7G6-F1
#
_cell.length_a   1.000
_cell.length_b   1.000
_cell.length_c   1.000
_cell.angle_alpha   90.00
_cell.angle_beta   90.00
_cell.angle_gamma   90.00
#
_symmetry.space_group_name_H-M   'P 1'
#
loop_
_entity.id
_entity.type
_entity.pdbx_description
1 polymer ?
#
loop_
_entity_poly.entity_id
_entity_poly.type
_entity_poly.pdbx_seq_one_letter_code
_entity_poly.pdbx_strand_id
1 'polypeptide(L)'
;MLGFNKMNKAATHTTRALAALSLAVLTGCGGSATETDVTTTEVSAPASNWVMVWEDDFSGESIDTSKWNYEINCAGGGNNEKQCYTDSSDNAYIADGVLNIVALPASEGAEKPYTSARLNTRYKADFTYGRFEVRAKLPSGQGSWPAFWMMPTDEVYGSWPKSGEIDVLEAVNLKVPTDEGVESNIHGTLHYGRDWPDNASSGKAYEFPQDENPADDFHTYAIEWQEGEIRWYVDDYLYATQRRSEVLYNSKNEAVGLKHRGWFAEYFEQGSGELVTHWDNAPYDQDFYMILNLAVGGDWPENVNQTGIDASAFAEGQKFEIDYVRVYECASNPDTGKGCETIRPGYDDPADALVEGKAPVPTPPSTGINPLTIFADQFNPNWPAWDCCGGSTPSLVPVEGKGNVVEFVVGSAPTVNGFTSRSECITDPEGEASPYDASGMLDNGFVRFDMRVTSAPANPDATWMFKIESFDAGSAVELNLSASAEGEAPVVGQWQTYTFPIQALADAGLDVSAIDVVMIFPAWGTGEGAVYQVDNVEINAEYPQLDLFTDGQNVDWPMWDCCGGSTPIEVMDDEAHGLVAEFAIGATPTVMGFNTRSDAGGSGKPFDATAIVEGGVMQFDMKVTSMPNTPDAPWLLKLESSGGATAAEVDLTTSAEGHAPQAGEWQTYTFPLTDLASAGLDLSAIDVVMVFPAWGSGEGAVYRIDNAKIYYPENDGLTLFKDAAAEQWSIWDCCGGSEPAVVTDDQAHGAVAEFTIGATPTVMGFLADENVSFDASGLLSEGVVQFEMKITSNAGNPDAQWLFKIESLGAATAVELPLSASQEGAEPVVGEWQTYTFTLQHLLNAGLDVSAINVVMVFPSWGMGEGAVYRIDNAVIANP
;
A
#
# COMPACT_ATOMS: atom_id res chain seq x y z
N MET A 1 -25.27 47.29 -0.29
CA MET A 1 -25.37 48.49 0.57
C MET A 1 -24.68 48.11 1.88
N LEU A 2 -23.67 48.79 2.45
CA LEU A 2 -22.91 50.02 2.13
C LEU A 2 -21.41 49.78 2.51
N GLY A 3 -20.40 50.52 2.07
CA GLY A 3 -20.35 51.56 1.02
C GLY A 3 -19.19 52.57 1.15
N PHE A 4 -18.12 52.39 0.37
CA PHE A 4 -16.97 53.32 0.15
C PHE A 4 -15.96 53.48 1.31
N ASN A 5 -14.64 53.65 1.08
CA ASN A 5 -14.04 54.57 0.08
C ASN A 5 -12.58 54.24 -0.36
N LYS A 6 -12.10 54.92 -1.41
CA LYS A 6 -10.74 54.81 -2.02
C LYS A 6 -9.77 55.90 -1.54
N MET A 7 -8.45 55.64 -1.62
CA MET A 7 -7.31 56.52 -2.04
C MET A 7 -5.98 55.87 -1.55
N ASN A 8 -4.82 55.90 -2.21
CA ASN A 8 -4.27 56.76 -3.28
C ASN A 8 -3.35 56.01 -4.28
N LYS A 9 -3.08 56.61 -5.45
CA LYS A 9 -2.00 56.24 -6.39
C LYS A 9 -0.87 57.29 -6.39
N ALA A 10 0.37 56.86 -6.22
CA ALA A 10 1.63 57.42 -6.78
C ALA A 10 2.80 56.57 -6.22
N ALA A 11 3.91 56.31 -6.90
CA ALA A 11 4.45 56.94 -8.11
C ALA A 11 5.01 55.92 -9.12
N THR A 12 5.28 56.40 -10.33
CA THR A 12 5.90 55.64 -11.44
C THR A 12 7.23 56.30 -11.81
N HIS A 13 8.11 55.57 -12.51
CA HIS A 13 9.40 55.99 -13.10
C HIS A 13 10.68 55.86 -12.22
N THR A 14 11.42 54.74 -12.36
CA THR A 14 12.81 54.71 -12.91
C THR A 14 13.40 53.29 -13.03
N THR A 15 12.97 52.49 -14.02
CA THR A 15 13.73 51.28 -14.43
C THR A 15 13.58 50.94 -15.92
N ARG A 16 13.87 51.92 -16.79
CA ARG A 16 14.10 51.71 -18.24
C ARG A 16 15.49 52.20 -18.63
N ALA A 17 16.54 51.61 -18.05
CA ALA A 17 17.92 52.04 -18.25
C ALA A 17 19.01 50.94 -18.16
N LEU A 18 18.68 49.65 -18.00
CA LEU A 18 19.68 48.56 -17.93
C LEU A 18 19.42 47.35 -18.85
N ALA A 19 18.30 47.30 -19.59
CA ALA A 19 18.00 46.23 -20.55
C ALA A 19 18.66 46.43 -21.94
N ALA A 20 19.82 47.09 -22.00
CA ALA A 20 20.46 47.49 -23.26
C ALA A 20 22.00 47.51 -23.19
N LEU A 21 22.63 46.77 -22.27
CA LEU A 21 24.09 46.69 -22.14
C LEU A 21 24.66 45.27 -22.00
N SER A 22 23.89 44.25 -22.40
CA SER A 22 24.28 42.82 -22.33
C SER A 22 24.53 42.18 -23.71
N LEU A 23 24.74 42.98 -24.76
CA LEU A 23 24.92 42.47 -26.13
C LEU A 23 26.03 43.17 -26.93
N ALA A 24 27.23 43.37 -26.34
CA ALA A 24 28.42 43.83 -27.08
C ALA A 24 29.80 43.65 -26.37
N VAL A 25 30.12 42.52 -25.73
CA VAL A 25 31.53 42.12 -25.48
C VAL A 25 31.73 40.62 -25.71
N LEU A 26 31.49 40.18 -26.95
CA LEU A 26 31.75 38.81 -27.39
C LEU A 26 32.70 38.84 -28.61
N THR A 27 33.94 39.26 -28.39
CA THR A 27 35.13 39.03 -29.26
C THR A 27 36.37 39.63 -28.60
N GLY A 28 37.31 38.80 -28.14
CA GLY A 28 38.64 39.29 -27.71
C GLY A 28 39.39 38.34 -26.76
N CYS A 29 40.39 37.65 -27.30
CA CYS A 29 41.23 36.64 -26.63
C CYS A 29 40.48 35.34 -26.27
N GLY A 30 40.93 34.13 -26.63
CA GLY A 30 42.23 33.73 -27.19
C GLY A 30 42.86 32.70 -26.27
N GLY A 31 42.78 31.42 -26.64
CA GLY A 31 43.05 30.31 -25.72
C GLY A 31 44.48 30.24 -25.20
N SER A 32 44.60 30.09 -23.89
CA SER A 32 45.72 29.46 -23.16
C SER A 32 45.19 29.08 -21.78
N ALA A 33 45.69 27.98 -21.21
CA ALA A 33 45.22 27.50 -19.91
C ALA A 33 45.47 28.53 -18.80
N THR A 34 44.50 28.71 -17.91
CA THR A 34 44.73 29.33 -16.61
C THR A 34 45.48 28.35 -15.71
N GLU A 35 46.77 28.60 -15.52
CA GLU A 35 47.55 28.00 -14.43
C GLU A 35 47.05 28.59 -13.10
N THR A 36 46.23 27.84 -12.36
CA THR A 36 45.88 28.20 -10.98
C THR A 36 47.05 27.80 -10.08
N ASP A 37 47.77 28.78 -9.54
CA ASP A 37 48.81 28.52 -8.54
C ASP A 37 48.15 28.14 -7.21
N VAL A 38 48.11 26.84 -6.92
CA VAL A 38 47.48 26.26 -5.72
C VAL A 38 48.27 26.54 -4.44
N THR A 39 49.38 27.28 -4.50
CA THR A 39 50.29 27.49 -3.36
C THR A 39 50.11 28.81 -2.61
N THR A 40 49.19 29.69 -3.05
CA THR A 40 48.93 30.99 -2.39
C THR A 40 47.50 31.13 -1.88
N THR A 41 47.22 30.57 -0.70
CA THR A 41 46.04 30.89 0.11
C THR A 41 46.42 31.83 1.25
N GLU A 42 46.10 33.13 1.12
CA GLU A 42 45.91 33.97 2.31
C GLU A 42 44.54 33.62 2.91
N VAL A 43 44.56 32.86 4.01
CA VAL A 43 43.35 32.47 4.73
C VAL A 43 42.83 33.66 5.54
N SER A 44 42.02 34.50 4.90
CA SER A 44 40.93 35.14 5.64
C SER A 44 39.93 34.04 6.00
N ALA A 45 39.72 33.79 7.29
CA ALA A 45 38.69 32.85 7.72
C ALA A 45 37.33 33.24 7.11
N PRO A 46 36.52 32.27 6.64
CA PRO A 46 35.13 32.57 6.32
C PRO A 46 34.44 33.02 7.61
N ALA A 47 33.81 34.19 7.59
CA ALA A 47 32.90 34.55 8.66
C ALA A 47 31.74 33.55 8.65
N SER A 48 31.46 32.93 9.80
CA SER A 48 30.25 32.13 9.96
C SER A 48 29.02 32.98 9.63
N ASN A 49 28.07 32.42 8.89
CA ASN A 49 26.79 33.08 8.60
C ASN A 49 25.82 32.99 9.79
N TRP A 50 26.18 32.31 10.89
CA TRP A 50 25.44 32.31 12.14
C TRP A 50 25.53 33.68 12.83
N VAL A 51 24.37 34.25 13.16
CA VAL A 51 24.24 35.51 13.92
C VAL A 51 23.60 35.20 15.26
N MET A 52 24.31 35.49 16.35
CA MET A 52 23.78 35.32 17.71
C MET A 52 22.58 36.25 17.93
N VAL A 53 21.45 35.67 18.36
CA VAL A 53 20.21 36.40 18.64
C VAL A 53 19.84 36.40 20.12
N TRP A 54 20.33 35.41 20.88
CA TRP A 54 20.13 35.31 22.31
C TRP A 54 21.30 34.61 23.00
N GLU A 55 21.62 35.02 24.23
CA GLU A 55 22.66 34.40 25.04
C GLU A 55 22.36 34.54 26.54
N ASP A 56 22.91 33.62 27.34
CA ASP A 56 23.20 33.84 28.75
C ASP A 56 24.59 33.28 29.10
N ASP A 57 25.55 34.19 29.29
CA ASP A 57 26.93 33.92 29.74
C ASP A 57 27.06 33.89 31.28
N PHE A 58 25.93 33.81 32.00
CA PHE A 58 25.82 33.72 33.47
C PHE A 58 26.75 34.65 34.28
N SER A 59 27.09 35.82 33.75
CA SER A 59 28.05 36.76 34.35
C SER A 59 27.49 37.63 35.49
N GLY A 60 26.22 37.45 35.84
CA GLY A 60 25.54 38.15 36.94
C GLY A 60 25.72 37.50 38.31
N GLU A 61 25.22 38.14 39.37
CA GLU A 61 25.22 37.57 40.73
C GLU A 61 24.01 36.64 41.01
N SER A 62 23.07 36.55 40.07
CA SER A 62 21.82 35.78 40.21
C SER A 62 21.23 35.43 38.84
N ILE A 63 20.52 34.30 38.75
CA ILE A 63 19.81 33.86 37.54
C ILE A 63 18.82 34.92 37.06
N ASP A 64 18.89 35.28 35.77
CA ASP A 64 18.06 36.32 35.18
C ASP A 64 16.63 35.82 34.97
N THR A 65 15.72 36.23 35.85
CA THR A 65 14.29 35.87 35.76
C THR A 65 13.54 36.55 34.62
N SER A 66 14.17 37.45 33.85
CA SER A 66 13.64 37.90 32.55
C SER A 66 13.92 36.92 31.41
N LYS A 67 14.91 36.02 31.58
CA LYS A 67 15.25 34.94 30.64
C LYS A 67 14.71 33.58 31.08
N TRP A 68 14.84 33.24 32.37
CA TRP A 68 14.55 31.91 32.90
C TRP A 68 13.32 31.89 33.82
N ASN A 69 12.49 30.86 33.68
CA ASN A 69 11.47 30.43 34.63
C ASN A 69 12.05 29.31 35.50
N TYR A 70 11.62 29.23 36.76
CA TYR A 70 11.81 28.04 37.60
C TYR A 70 10.57 27.15 37.48
N GLU A 71 10.80 25.86 37.24
CA GLU A 71 9.74 24.85 37.36
C GLU A 71 9.80 24.24 38.77
N ILE A 72 8.68 24.26 39.49
CA ILE A 72 8.61 23.86 40.91
C ILE A 72 7.54 22.79 41.07
N ASN A 73 7.95 21.52 41.18
CA ASN A 73 7.05 20.38 41.39
C ASN A 73 7.80 19.16 41.94
N CYS A 74 7.04 18.13 42.34
CA CYS A 74 7.54 16.79 42.69
C CYS A 74 6.95 15.71 41.75
N ALA A 75 6.49 16.10 40.55
CA ALA A 75 5.68 15.25 39.67
C ALA A 75 6.46 14.07 39.09
N GLY A 76 7.79 14.19 38.97
CA GLY A 76 8.69 13.13 38.51
C GLY A 76 8.77 12.97 37.00
N GLY A 77 8.64 14.08 36.25
CA GLY A 77 8.90 14.18 34.80
C GLY A 77 7.89 13.50 33.86
N GLY A 78 7.23 12.45 34.32
CA GLY A 78 6.64 11.41 33.45
C GLY A 78 7.43 10.10 33.50
N ASN A 79 8.69 10.16 33.97
CA ASN A 79 9.69 9.10 33.94
C ASN A 79 10.01 8.55 35.35
N ASN A 80 9.06 8.64 36.28
CA ASN A 80 9.18 8.19 37.68
C ASN A 80 10.36 8.79 38.49
N GLU A 81 10.82 9.99 38.16
CA GLU A 81 12.01 10.62 38.77
C GLU A 81 11.87 10.82 40.30
N LYS A 82 13.00 10.94 41.02
CA LYS A 82 13.09 10.89 42.49
C LYS A 82 13.47 12.22 43.16
N GLN A 83 13.44 13.34 42.45
CA GLN A 83 13.64 14.69 42.99
C GLN A 83 12.36 15.53 43.00
N CYS A 84 12.31 16.53 43.88
CA CYS A 84 11.47 17.71 43.70
C CYS A 84 12.31 18.85 43.07
N TYR A 85 11.80 19.50 42.03
CA TYR A 85 12.40 20.72 41.49
C TYR A 85 12.00 21.93 42.35
N THR A 86 12.95 22.83 42.63
CA THR A 86 12.77 23.99 43.52
C THR A 86 13.38 25.27 42.92
N ASP A 87 13.01 26.42 43.49
CA ASP A 87 13.63 27.73 43.28
C ASP A 87 14.68 28.09 44.35
N SER A 88 15.15 27.11 45.14
CA SER A 88 16.17 27.35 46.17
C SER A 88 17.52 27.69 45.56
N SER A 89 18.19 28.68 46.16
CA SER A 89 19.60 28.99 45.88
C SER A 89 20.56 27.84 46.22
N ASP A 90 20.11 26.81 46.93
CA ASP A 90 20.89 25.60 47.16
C ASP A 90 20.86 24.65 45.94
N ASN A 91 19.80 24.71 45.13
CA ASN A 91 19.59 23.86 43.94
C ASN A 91 19.92 24.57 42.62
N ALA A 92 19.87 25.91 42.55
CA ALA A 92 20.29 26.68 41.38
C ALA A 92 20.91 28.02 41.77
N TYR A 93 22.15 28.25 41.37
CA TYR A 93 22.87 29.50 41.64
C TYR A 93 23.95 29.78 40.59
N ILE A 94 24.41 31.02 40.52
CA ILE A 94 25.60 31.39 39.73
C ILE A 94 26.80 31.48 40.68
N ALA A 95 27.92 30.86 40.30
CA ALA A 95 29.19 31.01 40.97
C ALA A 95 30.33 31.11 39.94
N ASP A 96 31.24 32.07 40.12
CA ASP A 96 32.40 32.29 39.25
C ASP A 96 32.10 32.41 37.73
N GLY A 97 30.89 32.89 37.39
CA GLY A 97 30.42 33.03 36.01
C GLY A 97 29.71 31.79 35.44
N VAL A 98 29.49 30.76 36.24
CA VAL A 98 28.91 29.48 35.84
C VAL A 98 27.58 29.25 36.55
N LEU A 99 26.52 28.89 35.81
CA LEU A 99 25.28 28.38 36.37
C LEU A 99 25.52 26.97 36.94
N ASN A 100 25.24 26.79 38.22
CA ASN A 100 25.30 25.53 38.92
C ASN A 100 23.86 25.05 39.20
N ILE A 101 23.42 23.99 38.51
CA ILE A 101 22.22 23.23 38.88
C ILE A 101 22.66 22.05 39.74
N VAL A 102 22.13 21.92 40.96
CA VAL A 102 22.64 21.01 41.99
C VAL A 102 21.56 20.09 42.52
N ALA A 103 21.79 18.79 42.39
CA ALA A 103 20.98 17.74 42.98
C ALA A 103 21.47 17.40 44.40
N LEU A 104 20.59 17.51 45.39
CA LEU A 104 20.88 17.36 46.82
C LEU A 104 19.95 16.33 47.48
N PRO A 105 20.36 15.66 48.58
CA PRO A 105 19.45 14.89 49.41
C PRO A 105 18.40 15.81 50.03
N ALA A 106 17.13 15.42 49.96
CA ALA A 106 16.04 16.18 50.56
C ALA A 106 16.05 16.08 52.09
N SER A 107 15.44 17.06 52.76
CA SER A 107 15.24 17.02 54.22
C SER A 107 14.34 15.84 54.63
N GLU A 108 14.57 15.28 55.82
CA GLU A 108 13.77 14.17 56.36
C GLU A 108 12.27 14.53 56.38
N GLY A 109 11.45 13.72 55.71
CA GLY A 109 10.01 13.94 55.57
C GLY A 109 9.57 14.75 54.34
N ALA A 110 10.47 15.08 53.42
CA ALA A 110 10.10 15.58 52.08
C ALA A 110 9.33 14.54 51.25
N GLU A 111 8.60 15.01 50.23
CA GLU A 111 7.78 14.16 49.34
C GLU A 111 8.61 13.20 48.47
N LYS A 112 9.80 13.65 48.06
CA LYS A 112 10.77 12.90 47.27
C LYS A 112 12.13 12.90 48.01
N PRO A 113 12.98 11.87 47.84
CA PRO A 113 14.26 11.75 48.54
C PRO A 113 15.33 12.76 48.11
N TYR A 114 15.17 13.45 46.98
CA TYR A 114 16.12 14.45 46.49
C TYR A 114 15.44 15.79 46.16
N THR A 115 16.23 16.85 46.08
CA THR A 115 15.84 18.14 45.48
C THR A 115 16.80 18.49 44.35
N SER A 116 16.31 19.23 43.35
CA SER A 116 17.12 19.75 42.23
C SER A 116 16.47 21.02 41.68
N ALA A 117 16.90 21.50 40.51
CA ALA A 117 16.25 22.57 39.78
C ALA A 117 16.03 22.21 38.30
N ARG A 118 14.98 22.80 37.72
CA ARG A 118 14.63 22.77 36.30
C ARG A 118 14.29 24.18 35.88
N LEU A 119 15.07 24.72 34.95
CA LEU A 119 14.91 26.06 34.39
C LEU A 119 14.38 25.95 32.97
N ASN A 120 13.48 26.83 32.55
CA ASN A 120 13.02 26.89 31.16
C ASN A 120 12.85 28.32 30.67
N THR A 121 12.79 28.50 29.35
CA THR A 121 12.69 29.81 28.69
C THR A 121 11.30 30.13 28.13
N ARG A 122 10.28 29.29 28.40
CA ARG A 122 8.93 29.40 27.82
C ARG A 122 8.34 30.81 27.98
N TYR A 123 7.88 31.39 26.88
CA TYR A 123 7.36 32.75 26.75
C TYR A 123 8.39 33.86 27.04
N LYS A 124 9.69 33.57 26.87
CA LYS A 124 10.80 34.51 27.07
C LYS A 124 11.86 34.43 25.97
N ALA A 125 12.19 33.22 25.52
CA ALA A 125 13.17 32.97 24.48
C ALA A 125 12.83 31.66 23.75
N ASP A 126 11.80 31.76 22.93
CA ASP A 126 11.22 30.66 22.15
C ASP A 126 11.56 30.89 20.67
N PHE A 127 11.93 29.85 19.93
CA PHE A 127 12.50 29.97 18.58
C PHE A 127 12.08 28.81 17.67
N THR A 128 11.91 29.10 16.37
CA THR A 128 11.85 28.10 15.30
C THR A 128 13.13 28.18 14.46
N TYR A 129 13.82 27.04 14.29
CA TYR A 129 15.14 26.94 13.63
C TYR A 129 16.27 27.72 14.32
N GLY A 130 17.51 27.42 13.94
CA GLY A 130 18.72 28.04 14.46
C GLY A 130 19.76 27.04 14.94
N ARG A 131 20.86 27.57 15.49
CA ARG A 131 21.86 26.79 16.22
C ARG A 131 21.68 27.07 17.72
N PHE A 132 21.55 26.01 18.52
CA PHE A 132 21.34 26.08 19.96
C PHE A 132 22.53 25.42 20.63
N GLU A 133 23.30 26.17 21.41
CA GLU A 133 24.52 25.71 22.07
C GLU A 133 24.39 25.80 23.58
N VAL A 134 24.85 24.77 24.28
CA VAL A 134 25.17 24.81 25.72
C VAL A 134 26.62 24.40 25.91
N ARG A 135 27.38 25.18 26.68
CA ARG A 135 28.71 24.76 27.13
C ARG A 135 28.65 24.36 28.59
N ALA A 136 28.88 23.08 28.87
CA ALA A 136 28.66 22.53 30.19
C ALA A 136 29.62 21.39 30.54
N LYS A 137 29.75 21.14 31.84
CA LYS A 137 30.38 19.95 32.43
C LYS A 137 29.32 19.20 33.23
N LEU A 138 29.24 17.89 33.01
CA LEU A 138 28.12 17.07 33.48
C LEU A 138 28.38 16.47 34.88
N PRO A 139 27.33 16.18 35.66
CA PRO A 139 27.43 15.41 36.91
C PRO A 139 27.78 13.94 36.62
N SER A 140 28.14 13.21 37.67
CA SER A 140 28.48 11.78 37.60
C SER A 140 27.82 10.96 38.71
N GLY A 141 27.81 9.64 38.55
CA GLY A 141 27.30 8.68 39.54
C GLY A 141 25.92 8.11 39.22
N GLN A 142 25.65 6.92 39.77
CA GLN A 142 24.45 6.14 39.47
C GLN A 142 23.18 6.86 39.94
N GLY A 143 22.25 7.08 39.01
CA GLY A 143 21.03 7.85 39.17
C GLY A 143 21.12 9.31 38.73
N SER A 144 22.26 9.81 38.22
CA SER A 144 22.32 11.18 37.67
C SER A 144 21.75 11.23 36.26
N TRP A 145 20.98 12.29 35.96
CA TRP A 145 20.40 12.52 34.63
C TRP A 145 20.33 14.02 34.30
N PRO A 146 21.45 14.63 33.85
CA PRO A 146 21.47 15.99 33.29
C PRO A 146 20.80 16.04 31.91
N ALA A 147 20.10 17.14 31.61
CA ALA A 147 19.58 17.39 30.27
C ALA A 147 19.58 18.87 29.86
N PHE A 148 19.84 19.11 28.57
CA PHE A 148 19.52 20.34 27.84
C PHE A 148 18.68 19.96 26.61
N TRP A 149 17.43 20.43 26.60
CA TRP A 149 16.40 19.95 25.69
C TRP A 149 15.35 21.04 25.44
N MET A 150 14.44 20.78 24.53
CA MET A 150 13.52 21.79 24.02
C MET A 150 12.11 21.20 23.83
N MET A 151 11.10 22.01 24.15
CA MET A 151 9.68 21.65 24.06
C MET A 151 8.88 22.73 23.31
N PRO A 152 7.77 22.36 22.64
CA PRO A 152 6.93 23.29 21.89
C PRO A 152 6.23 24.29 22.81
N THR A 153 6.14 25.55 22.38
CA THR A 153 5.58 26.64 23.17
C THR A 153 4.05 26.57 23.27
N ASP A 154 3.38 26.20 22.18
CA ASP A 154 1.91 26.30 22.03
C ASP A 154 1.19 24.96 21.74
N GLU A 155 1.91 23.83 21.72
CA GLU A 155 1.32 22.47 21.55
C GLU A 155 0.35 22.34 20.35
N VAL A 156 0.73 22.92 19.20
CA VAL A 156 -0.11 23.10 17.99
C VAL A 156 -0.73 21.80 17.46
N TYR A 157 0.00 20.68 17.55
CA TYR A 157 -0.41 19.36 17.04
C TYR A 157 -1.06 18.48 18.12
N GLY A 158 -1.24 19.01 19.33
CA GLY A 158 -1.73 18.29 20.51
C GLY A 158 -0.66 18.15 21.59
N SER A 159 -1.03 17.52 22.71
CA SER A 159 -0.12 17.28 23.84
C SER A 159 1.10 16.44 23.46
N TRP A 160 2.10 16.41 24.33
CA TRP A 160 3.27 15.54 24.16
C TRP A 160 2.85 14.09 23.84
N PRO A 161 3.48 13.43 22.87
CA PRO A 161 4.61 13.89 22.04
C PRO A 161 4.20 14.42 20.66
N LYS A 162 2.90 14.62 20.38
CA LYS A 162 2.42 15.03 19.04
C LYS A 162 3.01 16.35 18.56
N SER A 163 3.25 17.29 19.48
CA SER A 163 3.91 18.57 19.18
C SER A 163 5.44 18.54 19.30
N GLY A 164 6.04 17.37 19.48
CA GLY A 164 7.49 17.17 19.45
C GLY A 164 8.22 17.44 20.78
N GLU A 165 9.44 16.93 20.82
CA GLU A 165 10.49 17.18 21.82
C GLU A 165 11.85 17.09 21.09
N ILE A 166 12.82 17.92 21.45
CA ILE A 166 14.18 17.90 20.90
C ILE A 166 15.20 17.87 22.04
N ASP A 167 15.88 16.75 22.20
CA ASP A 167 16.91 16.57 23.21
C ASP A 167 18.27 16.89 22.60
N VAL A 168 18.80 18.08 22.89
CA VAL A 168 20.11 18.53 22.43
C VAL A 168 21.22 17.72 23.12
N LEU A 169 21.00 17.43 24.40
CA LEU A 169 21.89 16.69 25.27
C LEU A 169 21.09 16.01 26.38
N GLU A 170 21.20 14.69 26.47
CA GLU A 170 21.00 13.94 27.70
C GLU A 170 22.22 13.09 28.03
N ALA A 171 22.40 12.76 29.30
CA ALA A 171 23.30 11.70 29.74
C ALA A 171 22.72 11.01 30.97
N VAL A 172 23.11 9.77 31.22
CA VAL A 172 22.79 9.07 32.48
C VAL A 172 24.04 8.45 33.08
N ASN A 173 24.12 8.38 34.41
CA ASN A 173 25.06 7.51 35.14
C ASN A 173 26.56 7.69 34.80
N LEU A 174 26.98 8.86 34.31
CA LEU A 174 28.36 9.10 33.88
C LEU A 174 29.39 8.69 34.94
N LYS A 175 30.50 8.10 34.49
CA LYS A 175 31.58 7.48 35.28
C LYS A 175 31.20 6.24 36.08
N VAL A 176 29.96 5.74 36.00
CA VAL A 176 29.61 4.44 36.60
C VAL A 176 30.24 3.31 35.77
N PRO A 177 30.85 2.29 36.40
CA PRO A 177 31.38 1.12 35.69
C PRO A 177 30.35 0.41 34.80
N THR A 178 30.77 0.05 33.59
CA THR A 178 30.06 -0.79 32.62
C THR A 178 30.86 -2.07 32.35
N ASP A 179 30.32 -2.98 31.53
CA ASP A 179 31.09 -4.15 31.07
C ASP A 179 32.28 -3.78 30.15
N GLU A 180 32.26 -2.57 29.57
CA GLU A 180 33.22 -2.10 28.57
C GLU A 180 34.17 -1.00 29.09
N GLY A 181 33.87 -0.41 30.26
CA GLY A 181 34.70 0.62 30.89
C GLY A 181 33.96 1.39 31.98
N VAL A 182 33.78 2.68 31.75
CA VAL A 182 32.93 3.57 32.55
C VAL A 182 32.00 4.33 31.62
N GLU A 183 30.80 4.66 32.11
CA GLU A 183 29.80 5.36 31.31
C GLU A 183 30.29 6.74 30.88
N SER A 184 30.24 7.00 29.57
CA SER A 184 30.74 8.22 28.93
C SER A 184 29.78 8.75 27.85
N ASN A 185 28.67 8.07 27.59
CA ASN A 185 27.76 8.43 26.52
C ASN A 185 26.97 9.70 26.81
N ILE A 186 26.75 10.48 25.74
CA ILE A 186 25.68 11.48 25.68
C ILE A 186 24.72 11.10 24.56
N HIS A 187 23.48 11.56 24.64
CA HIS A 187 22.40 11.21 23.72
C HIS A 187 21.76 12.46 23.11
N GLY A 188 21.44 12.38 21.82
CA GLY A 188 20.63 13.34 21.10
C GLY A 188 19.42 12.63 20.50
N THR A 189 18.22 13.11 20.84
CA THR A 189 16.96 12.38 20.60
C THR A 189 15.85 13.32 20.10
N LEU A 190 14.91 12.75 19.36
CA LEU A 190 13.65 13.36 18.93
C LEU A 190 12.50 12.47 19.39
N HIS A 191 11.48 13.03 20.03
CA HIS A 191 10.21 12.35 20.35
C HIS A 191 9.05 12.99 19.57
N TYR A 192 8.24 12.18 18.90
CA TYR A 192 7.20 12.63 17.95
C TYR A 192 6.13 11.53 17.71
N GLY A 193 5.25 11.77 16.74
CA GLY A 193 4.28 10.77 16.26
C GLY A 193 2.93 10.82 16.98
N ARG A 194 2.52 9.69 17.57
CA ARG A 194 1.20 9.47 18.17
C ARG A 194 1.15 9.81 19.67
N ASP A 195 -0.03 9.72 20.27
CA ASP A 195 -0.18 9.81 21.73
C ASP A 195 0.54 8.64 22.42
N TRP A 196 1.01 8.86 23.65
CA TRP A 196 1.52 7.78 24.50
C TRP A 196 0.43 6.72 24.75
N PRO A 197 0.74 5.40 24.70
CA PRO A 197 2.08 4.80 24.64
C PRO A 197 2.61 4.52 23.22
N ASP A 198 1.85 4.85 22.16
CA ASP A 198 2.15 4.48 20.77
C ASP A 198 3.08 5.51 20.08
N ASN A 199 3.76 6.33 20.87
CA ASN A 199 4.64 7.38 20.40
C ASN A 199 5.96 6.86 19.82
N ALA A 200 6.56 7.65 18.95
CA ALA A 200 7.86 7.37 18.37
C ALA A 200 8.97 8.18 19.06
N SER A 201 10.18 7.62 19.01
CA SER A 201 11.41 8.38 19.22
C SER A 201 12.55 7.81 18.39
N SER A 202 13.46 8.67 17.94
CA SER A 202 14.69 8.29 17.24
C SER A 202 15.83 9.20 17.69
N GLY A 203 17.01 8.62 17.83
CA GLY A 203 18.17 9.29 18.42
C GLY A 203 19.40 8.42 18.35
N LYS A 204 20.54 8.98 18.77
CA LYS A 204 21.83 8.30 18.72
C LYS A 204 22.70 8.72 19.91
N ALA A 205 23.49 7.77 20.41
CA ALA A 205 24.52 8.03 21.41
C ALA A 205 25.82 8.53 20.75
N TYR A 206 26.52 9.41 21.43
CA TYR A 206 27.92 9.73 21.18
C TYR A 206 28.77 9.22 22.35
N GLU A 207 29.60 8.22 22.06
CA GLU A 207 30.58 7.67 23.00
C GLU A 207 31.85 8.53 22.96
N PHE A 208 32.26 9.07 24.11
CA PHE A 208 33.55 9.75 24.23
C PHE A 208 34.71 8.74 24.22
N PRO A 209 35.90 9.12 23.71
CA PRO A 209 37.12 8.29 23.80
C PRO A 209 37.39 7.80 25.22
N GLN A 210 37.99 6.61 25.38
CA GLN A 210 38.16 5.95 26.69
C GLN A 210 38.95 6.75 27.75
N ASP A 211 39.73 7.76 27.34
CA ASP A 211 40.48 8.67 28.21
C ASP A 211 39.81 10.05 28.43
N GLU A 212 38.60 10.25 27.89
CA GLU A 212 37.77 11.45 28.05
C GLU A 212 36.41 11.11 28.67
N ASN A 213 35.80 12.06 29.37
CA ASN A 213 34.47 11.90 29.92
C ASN A 213 33.76 13.26 30.07
N PRO A 214 32.48 13.39 29.70
CA PRO A 214 31.75 14.66 29.79
C PRO A 214 31.53 15.16 31.23
N ALA A 215 31.87 14.36 32.25
CA ALA A 215 31.90 14.75 33.65
C ALA A 215 33.32 15.10 34.19
N ASP A 216 34.34 15.20 33.35
CA ASP A 216 35.68 15.70 33.72
C ASP A 216 35.91 17.17 33.33
N ASP A 217 35.57 17.55 32.10
CA ASP A 217 35.80 18.88 31.55
C ASP A 217 34.54 19.50 30.90
N PHE A 218 34.62 20.79 30.53
CA PHE A 218 33.53 21.51 29.87
C PHE A 218 33.56 21.33 28.36
N HIS A 219 32.52 20.69 27.82
CA HIS A 219 32.30 20.47 26.39
C HIS A 219 31.17 21.36 25.86
N THR A 220 31.13 21.57 24.55
CA THR A 220 30.08 22.32 23.86
C THR A 220 29.14 21.35 23.16
N TYR A 221 27.88 21.32 23.58
CA TYR A 221 26.83 20.49 23.00
C TYR A 221 25.89 21.38 22.20
N ALA A 222 25.56 20.99 20.98
CA ALA A 222 24.72 21.81 20.14
C ALA A 222 23.82 21.02 19.21
N ILE A 223 22.71 21.64 18.80
CA ILE A 223 22.01 21.30 17.57
C ILE A 223 22.14 22.43 16.56
N GLU A 224 22.14 22.07 15.28
CA GLU A 224 21.71 22.95 14.20
C GLU A 224 20.39 22.41 13.65
N TRP A 225 19.33 23.21 13.79
CA TRP A 225 17.97 22.91 13.35
C TRP A 225 17.60 23.82 12.19
N GLN A 226 17.18 23.22 11.08
CA GLN A 226 16.68 23.88 9.90
C GLN A 226 15.40 23.19 9.43
N GLU A 227 14.69 23.81 8.50
CA GLU A 227 13.47 23.25 7.91
C GLU A 227 13.73 21.85 7.31
N GLY A 228 13.23 20.81 7.98
CA GLY A 228 13.31 19.41 7.56
C GLY A 228 14.60 18.66 7.93
N GLU A 229 15.54 19.25 8.67
CA GLU A 229 16.76 18.57 9.14
C GLU A 229 17.24 19.12 10.50
N ILE A 230 17.64 18.23 11.41
CA ILE A 230 18.28 18.57 12.69
C ILE A 230 19.60 17.79 12.78
N ARG A 231 20.67 18.43 13.21
CA ARG A 231 22.02 17.86 13.34
C ARG A 231 22.55 18.09 14.75
N TRP A 232 23.17 17.10 15.37
CA TRP A 232 23.73 17.17 16.73
C TRP A 232 25.25 17.16 16.71
N TYR A 233 25.84 17.96 17.61
CA TYR A 233 27.26 18.22 17.70
C TYR A 233 27.77 18.10 19.14
N VAL A 234 28.98 17.57 19.29
CA VAL A 234 29.82 17.69 20.48
C VAL A 234 31.15 18.30 20.06
N ASP A 235 31.53 19.45 20.62
CA ASP A 235 32.76 20.18 20.27
C ASP A 235 32.95 20.34 18.74
N ASP A 236 31.89 20.78 18.07
CA ASP A 236 31.74 20.92 16.61
C ASP A 236 31.83 19.61 15.79
N TYR A 237 31.97 18.45 16.43
CA TYR A 237 31.85 17.15 15.78
C TYR A 237 30.39 16.73 15.63
N LEU A 238 29.88 16.77 14.39
CA LEU A 238 28.56 16.25 14.03
C LEU A 238 28.53 14.73 14.24
N TYR A 239 27.70 14.22 15.15
CA TYR A 239 27.57 12.78 15.39
C TYR A 239 26.24 12.17 14.94
N ALA A 240 25.18 12.98 14.81
CA ALA A 240 23.87 12.56 14.33
C ALA A 240 23.22 13.63 13.43
N THR A 241 22.46 13.17 12.43
CA THR A 241 21.56 13.93 11.57
C THR A 241 20.22 13.20 11.56
N GLN A 242 19.12 13.92 11.76
CA GLN A 242 17.76 13.42 11.52
C GLN A 242 17.06 14.34 10.52
N ARG A 243 16.17 13.77 9.72
CA ARG A 243 15.41 14.49 8.69
C ARG A 243 13.93 14.21 8.81
N ARG A 244 13.12 15.11 8.26
CA ARG A 244 11.71 14.82 8.00
C ARG A 244 11.57 13.66 7.02
N SER A 245 10.43 13.00 7.06
CA SER A 245 10.10 11.98 6.06
C SER A 245 9.99 12.59 4.66
N GLU A 246 10.26 11.78 3.63
CA GLU A 246 10.04 12.15 2.24
C GLU A 246 9.11 11.13 1.59
N VAL A 247 7.89 11.55 1.26
CA VAL A 247 6.86 10.68 0.66
C VAL A 247 7.11 10.50 -0.84
N LEU A 248 6.97 9.27 -1.33
CA LEU A 248 6.89 8.97 -2.76
C LEU A 248 5.46 9.21 -3.24
N TYR A 249 5.32 9.95 -4.34
CA TYR A 249 4.04 10.18 -5.00
C TYR A 249 4.05 9.58 -6.40
N ASN A 250 2.94 8.95 -6.79
CA ASN A 250 2.73 8.46 -8.15
C ASN A 250 2.33 9.61 -9.12
N SER A 251 2.09 9.28 -10.39
CA SER A 251 1.70 10.26 -11.42
C SER A 251 0.32 10.91 -11.20
N LYS A 252 -0.52 10.35 -10.33
CA LYS A 252 -1.82 10.88 -9.90
C LYS A 252 -1.71 11.78 -8.66
N ASN A 253 -0.50 11.99 -8.12
CA ASN A 253 -0.23 12.73 -6.87
C ASN A 253 -0.78 12.02 -5.61
N GLU A 254 -0.79 10.70 -5.62
CA GLU A 254 -1.17 9.87 -4.48
C GLU A 254 0.09 9.33 -3.78
N ALA A 255 0.07 9.24 -2.45
CA ALA A 255 1.22 8.76 -1.67
C ALA A 255 1.33 7.23 -1.79
N VAL A 256 2.50 6.71 -2.15
CA VAL A 256 2.73 5.28 -2.45
C VAL A 256 3.94 4.69 -1.72
N GLY A 257 4.42 5.36 -0.67
CA GLY A 257 5.56 4.91 0.13
C GLY A 257 6.45 6.04 0.63
N LEU A 258 7.61 5.69 1.18
CA LEU A 258 8.62 6.65 1.65
C LEU A 258 9.94 6.51 0.88
N LYS A 259 10.42 7.64 0.33
CA LYS A 259 11.77 7.79 -0.21
C LYS A 259 12.82 7.93 0.90
N HIS A 260 12.41 8.47 2.04
CA HIS A 260 13.20 8.50 3.27
C HIS A 260 12.28 8.42 4.49
N ARG A 261 12.60 7.53 5.43
CA ARG A 261 11.89 7.35 6.69
C ARG A 261 12.49 8.26 7.77
N GLY A 262 11.79 9.36 8.04
CA GLY A 262 12.17 10.36 9.03
C GLY A 262 11.18 10.41 10.20
N TRP A 263 11.05 11.59 10.80
CA TRP A 263 9.97 11.86 11.76
C TRP A 263 8.60 12.04 11.07
N PHE A 264 7.54 12.07 11.89
CA PHE A 264 6.16 12.32 11.50
C PHE A 264 5.37 12.94 12.67
N ALA A 265 4.20 13.51 12.39
CA ALA A 265 3.21 13.87 13.39
C ALA A 265 1.86 13.21 13.05
N GLU A 266 1.02 12.92 14.04
CA GLU A 266 -0.35 12.44 13.81
C GLU A 266 -1.34 13.29 14.63
N TYR A 267 -2.20 14.04 13.95
CA TYR A 267 -3.11 14.98 14.61
C TYR A 267 -4.44 15.13 13.86
N PHE A 268 -5.43 15.72 14.54
CA PHE A 268 -6.74 15.96 13.96
C PHE A 268 -6.73 17.23 13.10
N GLU A 269 -7.03 17.12 11.81
CA GLU A 269 -7.16 18.29 10.95
C GLU A 269 -8.36 19.15 11.38
N GLN A 270 -8.15 20.46 11.57
CA GLN A 270 -9.22 21.39 12.00
C GLN A 270 -10.33 21.59 10.95
N GLY A 271 -10.15 21.08 9.72
CA GLY A 271 -11.11 21.15 8.61
C GLY A 271 -12.05 19.96 8.54
N SER A 272 -11.50 18.74 8.42
CA SER A 272 -12.27 17.48 8.33
C SER A 272 -12.68 16.94 9.70
N GLY A 273 -11.85 17.14 10.73
CA GLY A 273 -11.97 16.45 12.01
C GLY A 273 -11.45 15.00 11.97
N GLU A 274 -10.76 14.62 10.90
CA GLU A 274 -10.12 13.30 10.74
C GLU A 274 -8.73 13.31 11.37
N LEU A 275 -8.31 12.15 11.88
CA LEU A 275 -6.96 11.92 12.40
C LEU A 275 -6.06 11.55 11.22
N VAL A 276 -5.07 12.40 10.92
CA VAL A 276 -4.21 12.27 9.74
C VAL A 276 -2.75 12.13 10.17
N THR A 277 -2.00 11.28 9.47
CA THR A 277 -0.53 11.21 9.58
C THR A 277 0.10 12.22 8.63
N HIS A 278 1.02 13.02 9.15
CA HIS A 278 1.77 14.05 8.42
C HIS A 278 3.26 13.70 8.39
N TRP A 279 3.82 13.65 7.19
CA TRP A 279 5.23 13.34 6.90
C TRP A 279 6.07 14.58 6.57
N ASP A 280 5.53 15.78 6.82
CA ASP A 280 6.14 17.06 6.45
C ASP A 280 7.11 17.59 7.54
N ASN A 281 7.21 18.91 7.72
CA ASN A 281 8.10 19.46 8.74
C ASN A 281 7.60 19.20 10.18
N ALA A 282 6.30 18.92 10.36
CA ALA A 282 5.71 18.70 11.67
C ALA A 282 6.34 17.48 12.39
N PRO A 283 6.58 17.54 13.70
CA PRO A 283 6.22 18.65 14.60
C PRO A 283 7.27 19.76 14.71
N TYR A 284 8.41 19.65 14.03
CA TYR A 284 9.59 20.50 14.21
C TYR A 284 9.59 21.74 13.31
N ASP A 285 8.47 22.47 13.32
CA ASP A 285 8.22 23.70 12.56
C ASP A 285 7.48 24.79 13.36
N GLN A 286 7.40 24.64 14.68
CA GLN A 286 6.82 25.61 15.62
C GLN A 286 7.88 26.20 16.54
N ASP A 287 7.54 27.23 17.33
CA ASP A 287 8.47 27.81 18.30
C ASP A 287 8.69 26.88 19.50
N PHE A 288 9.94 26.49 19.73
CA PHE A 288 10.37 25.67 20.87
C PHE A 288 11.11 26.51 21.91
N TYR A 289 10.87 26.20 23.19
CA TYR A 289 11.57 26.80 24.33
C TYR A 289 12.60 25.83 24.91
N MET A 290 13.74 26.36 25.34
CA MET A 290 14.83 25.61 25.97
C MET A 290 14.57 25.28 27.44
N ILE A 291 15.07 24.13 27.90
CA ILE A 291 15.00 23.59 29.25
C ILE A 291 16.40 23.13 29.70
N LEU A 292 16.76 23.42 30.95
CA LEU A 292 17.94 22.88 31.65
C LEU A 292 17.50 22.23 32.96
N ASN A 293 17.90 20.99 33.22
CA ASN A 293 17.66 20.32 34.50
C ASN A 293 18.72 19.28 34.85
N LEU A 294 18.68 18.86 36.12
CA LEU A 294 19.33 17.66 36.60
C LEU A 294 18.29 16.80 37.33
N ALA A 295 17.80 15.75 36.68
CA ALA A 295 16.96 14.74 37.31
C ALA A 295 17.79 13.77 38.16
N VAL A 296 17.12 13.08 39.09
CA VAL A 296 17.72 12.06 39.96
C VAL A 296 16.85 10.80 39.93
N GLY A 297 17.42 9.71 39.43
CA GLY A 297 16.68 8.48 39.15
C GLY A 297 15.63 8.67 38.06
N GLY A 298 14.70 7.72 38.00
CA GLY A 298 13.73 7.58 36.92
C GLY A 298 13.95 6.29 36.11
N ASP A 299 13.01 5.99 35.23
CA ASP A 299 12.89 4.69 34.57
C ASP A 299 14.09 4.33 33.67
N TRP A 300 14.82 5.31 33.16
CA TRP A 300 16.06 5.06 32.42
C TRP A 300 17.27 4.88 33.35
N PRO A 301 17.75 5.91 34.10
CA PRO A 301 19.00 5.79 34.87
C PRO A 301 18.95 4.70 35.95
N GLU A 302 17.78 4.35 36.51
CA GLU A 302 17.67 3.26 37.50
C GLU A 302 17.71 1.85 36.89
N ASN A 303 17.59 1.69 35.58
CA ASN A 303 17.56 0.37 34.91
C ASN A 303 18.81 0.07 34.07
N VAL A 304 19.77 1.00 33.98
CA VAL A 304 21.06 0.79 33.28
C VAL A 304 22.27 0.90 34.24
N ASN A 305 23.44 0.46 33.75
CA ASN A 305 24.70 0.39 34.48
C ASN A 305 24.61 -0.46 35.77
N GLN A 306 24.69 0.14 36.97
CA GLN A 306 24.65 -0.60 38.24
C GLN A 306 23.25 -0.77 38.83
N THR A 307 22.22 -0.21 38.18
CA THR A 307 20.81 -0.16 38.60
C THR A 307 20.55 0.63 39.90
N GLY A 308 19.33 1.13 40.05
CA GLY A 308 18.92 1.99 41.17
C GLY A 308 19.67 3.33 41.20
N ILE A 309 19.86 3.86 42.41
CA ILE A 309 20.49 5.16 42.68
C ILE A 309 21.57 5.00 43.74
N ASP A 310 22.79 5.48 43.46
CA ASP A 310 23.83 5.61 44.46
C ASP A 310 23.65 6.92 45.24
N ALA A 311 22.99 6.83 46.40
CA ALA A 311 22.80 7.95 47.30
C ALA A 311 24.12 8.62 47.77
N SER A 312 25.26 7.94 47.67
CA SER A 312 26.56 8.52 48.04
C SER A 312 27.09 9.51 46.99
N ALA A 313 26.73 9.35 45.71
CA ALA A 313 27.06 10.29 44.66
C ALA A 313 26.49 11.70 44.94
N PHE A 314 25.26 11.75 45.47
CA PHE A 314 24.53 12.99 45.76
C PHE A 314 24.83 13.60 47.13
N ALA A 315 25.52 12.90 48.03
CA ALA A 315 25.65 13.29 49.43
C ALA A 315 26.27 14.67 49.67
N GLU A 316 27.19 15.10 48.79
CA GLU A 316 27.86 16.41 48.83
C GLU A 316 27.36 17.37 47.72
N GLY A 317 26.29 16.99 47.01
CA GLY A 317 25.69 17.73 45.89
C GLY A 317 26.32 17.44 44.52
N GLN A 318 25.63 16.68 43.67
CA GLN A 318 26.03 16.55 42.26
C GLN A 318 25.65 17.80 41.47
N LYS A 319 26.52 18.22 40.55
CA LYS A 319 26.36 19.47 39.82
C LYS A 319 26.33 19.26 38.31
N PHE A 320 25.38 19.90 37.67
CA PHE A 320 25.43 20.26 36.26
C PHE A 320 25.90 21.71 36.18
N GLU A 321 27.08 21.93 35.59
CA GLU A 321 27.76 23.23 35.56
C GLU A 321 27.73 23.78 34.12
N ILE A 322 27.05 24.90 33.90
CA ILE A 322 26.85 25.53 32.58
C ILE A 322 27.58 26.88 32.53
N ASP A 323 28.50 27.02 31.58
CA ASP A 323 29.31 28.23 31.29
C ASP A 323 28.50 29.25 30.46
N TYR A 324 27.81 28.79 29.42
CA TYR A 324 26.86 29.62 28.66
C TYR A 324 25.76 28.79 27.99
N VAL A 325 24.66 29.46 27.64
CA VAL A 325 23.68 29.00 26.63
C VAL A 325 23.57 30.07 25.55
N ARG A 326 23.61 29.69 24.27
CA ARG A 326 23.56 30.62 23.12
C ARG A 326 22.66 30.12 22.00
N VAL A 327 21.97 31.04 21.35
CA VAL A 327 21.11 30.78 20.18
C VAL A 327 21.51 31.70 19.03
N TYR A 328 21.64 31.12 17.83
CA TYR A 328 22.04 31.81 16.62
C TYR A 328 21.04 31.54 15.48
N GLU A 329 20.69 32.58 14.73
CA GLU A 329 19.92 32.46 13.49
C GLU A 329 20.84 32.44 12.27
N CYS A 330 20.40 31.80 11.19
CA CYS A 330 21.15 31.76 9.94
C CYS A 330 20.92 33.04 9.13
N ALA A 331 21.95 33.87 8.95
CA ALA A 331 21.84 35.11 8.16
C ALA A 331 21.56 34.88 6.67
N SER A 332 21.83 33.68 6.14
CA SER A 332 21.53 33.31 4.76
C SER A 332 20.03 33.17 4.50
N ASN A 333 19.31 32.55 5.44
CA ASN A 333 17.86 32.33 5.37
C ASN A 333 17.28 32.08 6.79
N PRO A 334 16.88 33.14 7.52
CA PRO A 334 16.31 33.01 8.87
C PRO A 334 15.03 32.16 8.88
N ASP A 335 14.15 32.35 7.89
CA ASP A 335 12.83 31.71 7.79
C ASP A 335 12.88 30.16 7.71
N THR A 336 14.05 29.57 7.43
CA THR A 336 14.23 28.11 7.29
C THR A 336 15.50 27.56 7.94
N GLY A 337 16.37 28.40 8.50
CA GLY A 337 17.69 28.01 9.01
C GLY A 337 18.74 27.60 7.96
N LYS A 338 18.40 27.54 6.66
CA LYS A 338 19.26 26.96 5.60
C LYS A 338 20.35 27.91 5.08
N GLY A 339 21.52 27.35 4.76
CA GLY A 339 22.67 28.08 4.20
C GLY A 339 23.71 28.52 5.23
N CYS A 340 23.72 27.89 6.41
CA CYS A 340 24.68 28.09 7.50
C CYS A 340 25.21 26.77 8.08
N GLU A 341 24.77 25.63 7.54
CA GLU A 341 24.99 24.30 8.05
C GLU A 341 26.47 23.89 8.14
N THR A 342 26.86 23.34 9.30
CA THR A 342 28.18 22.77 9.53
C THR A 342 28.13 21.26 9.27
N ILE A 343 28.48 20.82 8.06
CA ILE A 343 28.43 19.40 7.67
C ILE A 343 29.82 18.75 7.59
N ARG A 344 29.86 17.42 7.69
CA ARG A 344 31.06 16.59 7.46
C ARG A 344 30.75 15.41 6.53
N PRO A 345 31.76 14.75 5.91
CA PRO A 345 31.54 13.47 5.24
C PRO A 345 30.88 12.46 6.20
N GLY A 346 29.88 11.72 5.70
CA GLY A 346 29.09 10.76 6.48
C GLY A 346 27.88 11.34 7.22
N TYR A 347 27.63 12.66 7.17
CA TYR A 347 26.45 13.28 7.79
C TYR A 347 25.10 12.79 7.21
N ASP A 348 25.12 12.24 6.00
CA ASP A 348 24.00 11.73 5.22
C ASP A 348 24.08 10.22 4.96
N ASP A 349 24.97 9.50 5.66
CA ASP A 349 25.17 8.04 5.55
C ASP A 349 24.53 7.33 6.77
N PRO A 350 23.58 6.38 6.57
CA PRO A 350 22.99 5.59 7.66
C PRO A 350 23.99 4.74 8.45
N ALA A 351 25.14 4.39 7.86
CA ALA A 351 26.21 3.66 8.55
C ALA A 351 27.11 4.57 9.41
N ASP A 352 26.92 5.89 9.34
CA ASP A 352 27.64 6.88 10.14
C ASP A 352 26.65 7.76 10.90
N ALA A 353 26.30 8.96 10.41
CA ALA A 353 25.56 9.95 11.20
C ALA A 353 24.10 10.13 10.83
N LEU A 354 23.61 9.64 9.69
CA LEU A 354 22.17 9.70 9.39
C LEU A 354 21.41 8.70 10.27
N VAL A 355 20.45 9.18 11.05
CA VAL A 355 19.59 8.37 11.91
C VAL A 355 18.21 8.31 11.27
N GLU A 356 17.74 7.11 10.95
CA GLU A 356 16.38 6.91 10.45
C GLU A 356 15.33 7.13 11.55
N GLY A 357 14.21 7.71 11.16
CA GLY A 357 13.06 7.87 12.04
C GLY A 357 12.11 6.67 11.98
N LYS A 358 10.94 6.84 12.60
CA LYS A 358 9.91 5.80 12.76
C LYS A 358 8.57 6.17 12.14
N ALA A 359 8.58 7.00 11.10
CA ALA A 359 7.36 7.28 10.34
C ALA A 359 6.74 5.99 9.77
N PRO A 360 5.42 5.80 9.93
CA PRO A 360 4.72 4.72 9.23
C PRO A 360 4.77 4.97 7.73
N VAL A 361 4.74 3.92 6.92
CA VAL A 361 4.67 4.06 5.47
C VAL A 361 3.24 4.48 5.09
N PRO A 362 3.03 5.45 4.18
CA PRO A 362 1.71 5.75 3.65
C PRO A 362 1.13 4.51 2.95
N THR A 363 -0.09 4.12 3.30
CA THR A 363 -0.84 3.12 2.53
C THR A 363 -1.06 3.66 1.12
N PRO A 364 -0.64 2.94 0.06
CA PRO A 364 -0.96 3.34 -1.30
C PRO A 364 -2.48 3.30 -1.54
N PRO A 365 -2.98 4.05 -2.55
CA PRO A 365 -4.33 3.83 -3.05
C PRO A 365 -4.43 2.42 -3.61
N SER A 366 -5.44 1.69 -3.16
CA SER A 366 -5.82 0.39 -3.74
C SER A 366 -5.91 0.47 -5.27
N THR A 367 -5.30 -0.52 -5.93
CA THR A 367 -5.45 -0.80 -7.36
C THR A 367 -6.58 -1.80 -7.66
N GLY A 368 -7.51 -1.98 -6.72
CA GLY A 368 -8.51 -3.05 -6.73
C GLY A 368 -7.98 -4.35 -6.10
N ILE A 369 -8.82 -5.38 -6.10
CA ILE A 369 -8.44 -6.75 -5.70
C ILE A 369 -8.08 -7.53 -6.96
N ASN A 370 -6.79 -7.83 -7.15
CA ASN A 370 -6.25 -8.50 -8.34
C ASN A 370 -5.55 -9.83 -7.98
N PRO A 371 -6.25 -10.97 -7.84
CA PRO A 371 -5.65 -12.24 -7.42
C PRO A 371 -4.40 -12.63 -8.19
N LEU A 372 -3.37 -13.07 -7.47
CA LEU A 372 -2.12 -13.58 -8.02
C LEU A 372 -1.95 -15.06 -7.70
N THR A 373 -2.07 -15.90 -8.72
CA THR A 373 -1.58 -17.28 -8.68
C THR A 373 -0.07 -17.30 -8.95
N ILE A 374 0.70 -17.57 -7.90
CA ILE A 374 2.16 -17.75 -7.96
C ILE A 374 2.49 -19.14 -8.51
N PHE A 375 1.73 -20.17 -8.12
CA PHE A 375 1.90 -21.53 -8.61
C PHE A 375 0.60 -22.35 -8.53
N ALA A 376 0.17 -22.89 -9.67
CA ALA A 376 -0.86 -23.93 -9.78
C ALA A 376 -0.54 -24.83 -10.98
N ASP A 377 -0.12 -26.09 -10.75
CA ASP A 377 0.34 -27.08 -11.73
C ASP A 377 1.54 -26.69 -12.64
N GLN A 378 1.84 -25.41 -12.79
CA GLN A 378 2.84 -24.83 -13.69
C GLN A 378 3.47 -23.60 -13.00
N PHE A 379 4.73 -23.30 -13.32
CA PHE A 379 5.37 -22.08 -12.82
C PHE A 379 4.77 -20.86 -13.51
N ASN A 380 4.40 -19.84 -12.73
CA ASN A 380 4.19 -18.50 -13.25
C ASN A 380 5.56 -17.95 -13.77
N PRO A 381 5.70 -17.56 -15.05
CA PRO A 381 6.98 -17.09 -15.61
C PRO A 381 7.56 -15.88 -14.86
N ASN A 382 6.68 -15.06 -14.29
CA ASN A 382 7.03 -13.84 -13.55
C ASN A 382 7.31 -14.11 -12.06
N TRP A 383 6.98 -15.30 -11.55
CA TRP A 383 7.18 -15.73 -10.15
C TRP A 383 7.80 -17.15 -10.06
N PRO A 384 8.99 -17.39 -10.66
CA PRO A 384 9.64 -18.70 -10.60
C PRO A 384 10.00 -19.14 -9.19
N ALA A 385 9.95 -20.46 -8.97
CA ALA A 385 10.49 -21.07 -7.75
C ALA A 385 12.03 -21.03 -7.74
N TRP A 386 12.61 -20.70 -6.58
CA TRP A 386 14.04 -20.42 -6.45
C TRP A 386 14.63 -20.92 -5.12
N ASP A 387 15.95 -21.14 -5.13
CA ASP A 387 16.83 -21.45 -4.00
C ASP A 387 17.90 -20.35 -3.94
N CYS A 388 18.02 -19.65 -2.80
CA CYS A 388 18.91 -18.50 -2.70
C CYS A 388 20.40 -18.84 -2.80
N CYS A 389 20.80 -19.96 -2.19
CA CYS A 389 22.15 -20.11 -1.65
C CYS A 389 22.62 -21.56 -1.51
N GLY A 390 21.69 -22.52 -1.46
CA GLY A 390 21.94 -23.95 -1.26
C GLY A 390 22.42 -24.65 -2.53
N GLY A 391 22.11 -24.07 -3.69
CA GLY A 391 22.50 -24.59 -5.00
C GLY A 391 21.72 -25.83 -5.43
N SER A 392 20.55 -26.07 -4.84
CA SER A 392 19.54 -26.96 -5.41
C SER A 392 18.81 -26.25 -6.56
N THR A 393 17.94 -26.98 -7.26
CA THR A 393 17.06 -26.40 -8.27
C THR A 393 15.67 -26.95 -7.99
N PRO A 394 14.69 -26.10 -7.64
CA PRO A 394 13.30 -26.54 -7.47
C PRO A 394 12.80 -27.26 -8.73
N SER A 395 11.97 -28.28 -8.56
CA SER A 395 11.55 -29.13 -9.68
C SER A 395 10.08 -29.52 -9.60
N LEU A 396 9.41 -29.57 -10.74
CA LEU A 396 8.03 -30.05 -10.83
C LEU A 396 7.98 -31.58 -10.67
N VAL A 397 7.12 -32.06 -9.78
CA VAL A 397 6.91 -33.48 -9.49
C VAL A 397 5.42 -33.79 -9.60
N PRO A 398 4.98 -34.74 -10.45
CA PRO A 398 3.58 -35.14 -10.52
C PRO A 398 3.17 -35.96 -9.30
N VAL A 399 2.04 -35.61 -8.67
CA VAL A 399 1.45 -36.25 -7.49
C VAL A 399 0.01 -36.66 -7.79
N GLU A 400 -0.30 -37.94 -7.55
CA GLU A 400 -1.63 -38.51 -7.80
C GLU A 400 -2.71 -37.76 -6.99
N GLY A 401 -3.70 -37.18 -7.69
CA GLY A 401 -4.77 -36.38 -7.10
C GLY A 401 -4.40 -34.93 -6.74
N LYS A 402 -3.21 -34.46 -7.13
CA LYS A 402 -2.67 -33.12 -6.86
C LYS A 402 -1.92 -32.49 -8.05
N GLY A 403 -2.05 -33.05 -9.25
CA GLY A 403 -1.39 -32.52 -10.45
C GLY A 403 0.14 -32.50 -10.34
N ASN A 404 0.78 -31.38 -10.70
CA ASN A 404 2.20 -31.13 -10.54
C ASN A 404 2.44 -30.22 -9.32
N VAL A 405 3.42 -30.57 -8.49
CA VAL A 405 3.80 -29.76 -7.31
C VAL A 405 5.27 -29.37 -7.38
N VAL A 406 5.65 -28.28 -6.72
CA VAL A 406 7.05 -27.84 -6.63
C VAL A 406 7.74 -28.60 -5.50
N GLU A 407 8.77 -29.39 -5.81
CA GLU A 407 9.61 -30.05 -4.80
C GLU A 407 10.87 -29.21 -4.51
N PHE A 408 11.07 -28.90 -3.23
CA PHE A 408 12.23 -28.21 -2.68
C PHE A 408 13.08 -29.17 -1.83
N VAL A 409 14.41 -29.02 -1.91
CA VAL A 409 15.39 -29.89 -1.23
C VAL A 409 16.40 -29.05 -0.46
N VAL A 410 16.49 -29.23 0.86
CA VAL A 410 17.50 -28.55 1.68
C VAL A 410 18.71 -29.46 1.89
N GLY A 411 19.81 -29.12 1.21
CA GLY A 411 21.08 -29.83 1.32
C GLY A 411 21.85 -29.51 2.61
N SER A 412 23.16 -29.79 2.60
CA SER A 412 24.07 -29.47 3.71
C SER A 412 24.51 -28.00 3.73
N ALA A 413 24.27 -27.25 2.66
CA ALA A 413 24.37 -25.80 2.63
C ALA A 413 23.04 -25.19 3.12
N PRO A 414 23.06 -24.29 4.12
CA PRO A 414 21.87 -23.53 4.51
C PRO A 414 21.31 -22.74 3.33
N THR A 415 19.99 -22.71 3.20
CA THR A 415 19.29 -21.91 2.19
C THR A 415 17.90 -21.50 2.65
N VAL A 416 17.33 -20.52 1.97
CA VAL A 416 15.90 -20.25 1.94
C VAL A 416 15.39 -20.56 0.53
N ASN A 417 14.18 -21.12 0.44
CA ASN A 417 13.52 -21.41 -0.83
C ASN A 417 12.15 -20.74 -0.86
N GLY A 418 11.66 -20.49 -2.06
CA GLY A 418 10.39 -19.81 -2.26
C GLY A 418 10.13 -19.48 -3.71
N PHE A 419 9.34 -18.44 -3.93
CA PHE A 419 8.97 -17.87 -5.22
C PHE A 419 9.29 -16.37 -5.20
N THR A 420 9.76 -15.82 -6.30
CA THR A 420 10.28 -14.45 -6.37
C THR A 420 9.99 -13.83 -7.73
N SER A 421 9.60 -12.57 -7.76
CA SER A 421 9.44 -11.77 -8.99
C SER A 421 10.59 -10.81 -9.25
N ARG A 422 11.70 -10.94 -8.50
CA ARG A 422 12.91 -10.14 -8.73
C ARG A 422 13.61 -10.60 -10.02
N SER A 423 13.87 -9.65 -10.92
CA SER A 423 14.49 -9.88 -12.24
C SER A 423 15.78 -10.72 -12.24
N GLU A 424 16.56 -10.70 -11.16
CA GLU A 424 17.80 -11.48 -11.03
C GLU A 424 17.57 -12.99 -10.93
N CYS A 425 16.37 -13.42 -10.55
CA CYS A 425 15.97 -14.81 -10.35
C CYS A 425 15.12 -15.37 -11.51
N ILE A 426 14.64 -14.51 -12.40
CA ILE A 426 13.84 -14.90 -13.57
C ILE A 426 14.75 -15.47 -14.64
N THR A 427 14.50 -16.74 -15.01
CA THR A 427 15.26 -17.46 -16.05
C THR A 427 14.39 -17.85 -17.24
N ASP A 428 13.08 -17.62 -17.16
CA ASP A 428 12.15 -17.80 -18.27
C ASP A 428 12.25 -16.62 -19.27
N PRO A 429 12.34 -16.87 -20.59
CA PRO A 429 12.38 -15.79 -21.60
C PRO A 429 11.11 -14.93 -21.67
N GLU A 430 9.97 -15.43 -21.18
CA GLU A 430 8.67 -14.74 -21.17
C GLU A 430 8.41 -14.05 -19.81
N GLY A 431 9.27 -14.31 -18.80
CA GLY A 431 9.14 -13.74 -17.47
C GLY A 431 9.67 -12.30 -17.36
N GLU A 432 8.88 -11.42 -16.76
CA GLU A 432 9.27 -10.06 -16.36
C GLU A 432 9.09 -9.84 -14.85
N ALA A 433 9.80 -8.84 -14.31
CA ALA A 433 9.74 -8.54 -12.88
C ALA A 433 8.37 -7.93 -12.51
N SER A 434 7.69 -8.56 -11.55
CA SER A 434 6.32 -8.20 -11.15
C SER A 434 6.14 -8.16 -9.62
N PRO A 435 6.68 -7.13 -8.93
CA PRO A 435 6.28 -6.85 -7.55
C PRO A 435 4.76 -6.66 -7.49
N TYR A 436 4.13 -7.32 -6.53
CA TYR A 436 2.69 -7.45 -6.42
C TYR A 436 2.10 -6.47 -5.39
N ASP A 437 1.02 -5.80 -5.77
CA ASP A 437 0.28 -4.86 -4.92
C ASP A 437 -0.92 -5.55 -4.25
N ALA A 438 -0.78 -5.88 -2.96
CA ALA A 438 -1.85 -6.43 -2.13
C ALA A 438 -2.59 -5.34 -1.32
N SER A 439 -2.36 -4.05 -1.56
CA SER A 439 -2.97 -2.96 -0.78
C SER A 439 -4.50 -2.94 -0.86
N GLY A 440 -5.08 -3.35 -1.99
CA GLY A 440 -6.53 -3.53 -2.15
C GLY A 440 -7.11 -4.72 -1.37
N MET A 441 -6.27 -5.60 -0.84
CA MET A 441 -6.65 -6.83 -0.14
C MET A 441 -6.41 -6.77 1.37
N LEU A 442 -6.27 -5.59 1.98
CA LEU A 442 -5.94 -5.49 3.41
C LEU A 442 -6.94 -6.23 4.32
N ASP A 443 -8.23 -5.94 4.19
CA ASP A 443 -9.26 -6.43 5.11
C ASP A 443 -9.65 -7.92 4.92
N ASN A 444 -9.60 -8.43 3.69
CA ASN A 444 -10.11 -9.76 3.29
C ASN A 444 -9.09 -10.64 2.55
N GLY A 445 -7.86 -10.15 2.36
CA GLY A 445 -6.78 -10.83 1.66
C GLY A 445 -6.01 -11.83 2.51
N PHE A 446 -5.38 -12.76 1.83
CA PHE A 446 -4.46 -13.74 2.40
C PHE A 446 -3.36 -14.14 1.41
N VAL A 447 -2.23 -14.60 1.96
CA VAL A 447 -1.30 -15.47 1.26
C VAL A 447 -1.62 -16.91 1.65
N ARG A 448 -1.84 -17.80 0.67
CA ARG A 448 -2.16 -19.21 0.91
C ARG A 448 -1.28 -20.14 0.10
N PHE A 449 -0.99 -21.30 0.68
CA PHE A 449 -0.33 -22.41 -0.01
C PHE A 449 -0.63 -23.75 0.67
N ASP A 450 -0.60 -24.82 -0.12
CA ASP A 450 -0.55 -26.19 0.38
C ASP A 450 0.90 -26.67 0.48
N MET A 451 1.22 -27.40 1.54
CA MET A 451 2.55 -27.94 1.78
C MET A 451 2.50 -29.39 2.27
N ARG A 452 3.49 -30.18 1.85
CA ARG A 452 3.73 -31.56 2.33
C ARG A 452 5.20 -31.84 2.54
N VAL A 453 5.61 -32.10 3.78
CA VAL A 453 6.96 -32.56 4.10
C VAL A 453 7.09 -34.05 3.76
N THR A 454 7.93 -34.40 2.78
CA THR A 454 8.20 -35.80 2.39
C THR A 454 9.38 -36.40 3.16
N SER A 455 10.36 -35.57 3.52
CA SER A 455 11.47 -35.89 4.43
C SER A 455 11.64 -34.76 5.45
N ALA A 456 11.67 -35.10 6.74
CA ALA A 456 11.92 -34.12 7.80
C ALA A 456 13.40 -33.67 7.81
N PRO A 457 13.70 -32.46 8.33
CA PRO A 457 15.07 -32.06 8.64
C PRO A 457 15.76 -33.07 9.56
N ALA A 458 17.08 -33.21 9.43
CA ALA A 458 17.90 -34.06 10.30
C ALA A 458 17.93 -33.55 11.76
N ASN A 459 17.68 -32.25 11.98
CA ASN A 459 17.42 -31.67 13.28
C ASN A 459 15.92 -31.79 13.62
N PRO A 460 15.51 -32.56 14.65
CA PRO A 460 14.10 -32.69 15.02
C PRO A 460 13.50 -31.43 15.65
N ASP A 461 14.34 -30.49 16.10
CA ASP A 461 13.92 -29.21 16.69
C ASP A 461 13.90 -28.07 15.63
N ALA A 462 14.01 -28.40 14.34
CA ALA A 462 13.94 -27.43 13.25
C ALA A 462 12.52 -26.84 13.11
N THR A 463 12.40 -25.54 13.38
CA THR A 463 11.17 -24.78 13.17
C THR A 463 10.97 -24.49 11.68
N TRP A 464 9.72 -24.45 11.21
CA TRP A 464 9.40 -24.06 9.84
C TRP A 464 8.89 -22.62 9.79
N MET A 465 9.43 -21.86 8.85
CA MET A 465 9.22 -20.42 8.67
C MET A 465 8.44 -20.14 7.40
N PHE A 466 7.52 -19.18 7.50
CA PHE A 466 7.03 -18.37 6.39
C PHE A 466 7.76 -17.03 6.44
N LYS A 467 8.30 -16.58 5.31
CA LYS A 467 8.85 -15.24 5.18
C LYS A 467 8.33 -14.59 3.91
N ILE A 468 7.99 -13.32 4.00
CA ILE A 468 7.50 -12.53 2.88
C ILE A 468 8.26 -11.20 2.85
N GLU A 469 8.63 -10.74 1.65
CA GLU A 469 9.42 -9.53 1.44
C GLU A 469 8.78 -8.61 0.40
N SER A 470 9.16 -7.33 0.45
CA SER A 470 8.73 -6.31 -0.50
C SER A 470 9.85 -5.29 -0.74
N PHE A 471 9.87 -4.68 -1.91
CA PHE A 471 10.88 -3.68 -2.33
C PHE A 471 12.35 -4.14 -2.12
N ASP A 472 12.76 -5.27 -2.71
CA ASP A 472 14.12 -5.82 -2.59
C ASP A 472 14.58 -5.99 -1.12
N ALA A 473 13.66 -6.50 -0.28
CA ALA A 473 13.77 -6.62 1.17
C ALA A 473 13.82 -5.29 1.96
N GLY A 474 13.38 -4.19 1.36
CA GLY A 474 13.12 -2.91 2.04
C GLY A 474 12.02 -3.00 3.12
N SER A 475 11.12 -3.99 3.00
CA SER A 475 10.36 -4.51 4.15
C SER A 475 10.31 -6.05 4.11
N ALA A 476 10.14 -6.67 5.27
CA ALA A 476 10.03 -8.12 5.40
C ALA A 476 9.34 -8.53 6.70
N VAL A 477 8.57 -9.61 6.65
CA VAL A 477 7.95 -10.26 7.83
C VAL A 477 8.35 -11.73 7.83
N GLU A 478 8.77 -12.24 8.98
CA GLU A 478 9.15 -13.64 9.20
C GLU A 478 8.35 -14.23 10.37
N LEU A 479 7.63 -15.31 10.12
CA LEU A 479 6.70 -15.96 11.06
C LEU A 479 6.94 -17.48 11.08
N ASN A 480 6.60 -18.13 12.19
CA ASN A 480 6.50 -19.59 12.21
C ASN A 480 5.29 -20.03 11.38
N LEU A 481 5.36 -21.19 10.71
CA LEU A 481 4.19 -21.75 9.99
C LEU A 481 2.95 -21.91 10.88
N SER A 482 3.14 -22.22 12.16
CA SER A 482 2.04 -22.30 13.15
C SER A 482 1.44 -20.96 13.57
N ALA A 483 1.83 -19.85 12.94
CA ALA A 483 1.17 -18.55 13.05
C ALA A 483 0.14 -18.31 11.93
N SER A 484 -0.02 -19.27 11.00
CA SER A 484 -1.13 -19.27 10.04
C SER A 484 -2.49 -19.41 10.75
N ALA A 485 -3.57 -19.12 10.02
CA ALA A 485 -4.94 -19.24 10.53
C ALA A 485 -5.29 -20.65 11.04
N GLU A 486 -4.67 -21.68 10.47
CA GLU A 486 -4.82 -23.09 10.87
C GLU A 486 -4.08 -23.40 12.18
N GLY A 487 -3.00 -22.67 12.50
CA GLY A 487 -2.24 -22.78 13.75
C GLY A 487 -1.40 -24.04 13.94
N GLU A 488 -1.23 -24.86 12.89
CA GLU A 488 -0.61 -26.19 12.97
C GLU A 488 0.85 -26.23 12.48
N ALA A 489 1.62 -27.21 12.97
CA ALA A 489 2.98 -27.47 12.48
C ALA A 489 2.98 -28.53 11.36
N PRO A 490 3.98 -28.57 10.45
CA PRO A 490 4.04 -29.57 9.38
C PRO A 490 4.18 -31.01 9.89
N VAL A 491 3.35 -31.91 9.35
CA VAL A 491 3.32 -33.34 9.67
C VAL A 491 3.82 -34.15 8.48
N VAL A 492 4.92 -34.88 8.69
CA VAL A 492 5.58 -35.68 7.65
C VAL A 492 4.61 -36.62 6.95
N GLY A 493 4.53 -36.50 5.62
CA GLY A 493 3.73 -37.32 4.73
C GLY A 493 2.30 -36.82 4.49
N GLN A 494 1.82 -35.80 5.21
CA GLN A 494 0.49 -35.21 5.06
C GLN A 494 0.55 -33.90 4.25
N TRP A 495 -0.53 -33.60 3.53
CA TRP A 495 -0.78 -32.27 2.97
C TRP A 495 -1.48 -31.41 4.03
N GLN A 496 -1.04 -30.17 4.17
CA GLN A 496 -1.62 -29.16 5.06
C GLN A 496 -1.64 -27.82 4.33
N THR A 497 -2.72 -27.07 4.50
CA THR A 497 -2.88 -25.70 4.00
C THR A 497 -2.39 -24.71 5.05
N TYR A 498 -1.80 -23.61 4.60
CA TYR A 498 -1.32 -22.51 5.45
C TYR A 498 -1.82 -21.18 4.89
N THR A 499 -2.58 -20.44 5.71
CA THR A 499 -3.20 -19.17 5.32
C THR A 499 -2.73 -18.03 6.22
N PHE A 500 -2.19 -16.94 5.65
CA PHE A 500 -1.71 -15.75 6.37
C PHE A 500 -2.47 -14.50 5.91
N PRO A 501 -3.32 -13.87 6.75
CA PRO A 501 -4.06 -12.66 6.37
C PRO A 501 -3.15 -11.47 6.03
N ILE A 502 -3.49 -10.70 4.98
CA ILE A 502 -2.69 -9.55 4.54
C ILE A 502 -2.63 -8.46 5.63
N GLN A 503 -3.73 -8.14 6.30
CA GLN A 503 -3.71 -7.23 7.46
C GLN A 503 -2.70 -7.65 8.53
N ALA A 504 -2.62 -8.95 8.85
CA ALA A 504 -1.71 -9.43 9.90
C ALA A 504 -0.23 -9.29 9.50
N LEU A 505 0.06 -9.31 8.19
CA LEU A 505 1.40 -9.06 7.65
C LEU A 505 1.71 -7.55 7.63
N ALA A 506 0.74 -6.70 7.27
CA ALA A 506 0.86 -5.26 7.34
C ALA A 506 1.10 -4.77 8.79
N ASP A 507 0.30 -5.27 9.75
CA ASP A 507 0.46 -5.01 11.19
C ASP A 507 1.83 -5.45 11.73
N ALA A 508 2.41 -6.50 11.14
CA ALA A 508 3.75 -6.99 11.47
C ALA A 508 4.88 -6.19 10.78
N GLY A 509 4.55 -5.21 9.93
CA GLY A 509 5.50 -4.29 9.30
C GLY A 509 5.86 -4.60 7.84
N LEU A 510 5.10 -5.46 7.15
CA LEU A 510 5.23 -5.66 5.70
C LEU A 510 4.65 -4.47 4.93
N ASP A 511 5.36 -4.01 3.91
CA ASP A 511 4.82 -3.09 2.91
C ASP A 511 4.09 -3.86 1.82
N VAL A 512 2.77 -3.97 1.96
CA VAL A 512 1.93 -4.82 1.10
C VAL A 512 1.83 -4.36 -0.36
N SER A 513 2.40 -3.21 -0.73
CA SER A 513 2.22 -2.60 -2.06
C SER A 513 3.16 -3.12 -3.15
N ALA A 514 4.19 -3.86 -2.80
CA ALA A 514 5.22 -4.33 -3.74
C ALA A 514 5.86 -5.63 -3.25
N ILE A 515 5.03 -6.59 -2.85
CA ILE A 515 5.42 -7.93 -2.43
C ILE A 515 6.17 -8.60 -3.58
N ASP A 516 7.42 -8.97 -3.38
CA ASP A 516 8.29 -9.47 -4.45
C ASP A 516 8.88 -10.87 -4.16
N VAL A 517 8.72 -11.39 -2.93
CA VAL A 517 9.15 -12.75 -2.56
C VAL A 517 8.22 -13.38 -1.53
N VAL A 518 7.87 -14.66 -1.75
CA VAL A 518 7.21 -15.54 -0.78
C VAL A 518 8.11 -16.76 -0.51
N MET A 519 8.55 -16.95 0.73
CA MET A 519 9.47 -18.02 1.15
C MET A 519 8.85 -18.99 2.15
N ILE A 520 9.14 -20.28 1.99
CA ILE A 520 8.70 -21.35 2.88
C ILE A 520 9.90 -22.24 3.14
N PHE A 521 10.46 -22.24 4.35
CA PHE A 521 11.72 -22.94 4.63
C PHE A 521 11.88 -23.36 6.10
N PRO A 522 12.64 -24.43 6.40
CA PRO A 522 13.09 -24.72 7.76
C PRO A 522 14.14 -23.69 8.21
N ALA A 523 14.02 -23.20 9.45
CA ALA A 523 14.82 -22.10 10.00
C ALA A 523 16.32 -22.22 9.72
N TRP A 524 16.96 -21.07 9.44
CA TRP A 524 18.29 -21.02 8.83
C TRP A 524 19.33 -21.93 9.50
N GLY A 525 19.94 -22.81 8.70
CA GLY A 525 20.97 -23.76 9.15
C GLY A 525 20.45 -24.98 9.92
N THR A 526 19.14 -25.13 10.12
CA THR A 526 18.54 -26.32 10.78
C THR A 526 17.95 -27.35 9.81
N GLY A 527 17.75 -26.96 8.55
CA GLY A 527 16.98 -27.71 7.55
C GLY A 527 17.63 -28.91 6.86
N GLU A 528 18.90 -29.23 7.10
CA GLU A 528 19.64 -30.25 6.33
C GLU A 528 18.87 -31.58 6.24
N GLY A 529 18.64 -32.07 5.02
CA GLY A 529 17.91 -33.32 4.74
C GLY A 529 16.39 -33.19 4.62
N ALA A 530 15.85 -31.97 4.74
CA ALA A 530 14.44 -31.71 4.47
C ALA A 530 14.14 -31.82 2.97
N VAL A 531 13.03 -32.47 2.65
CA VAL A 531 12.41 -32.47 1.31
C VAL A 531 10.93 -32.22 1.50
N TYR A 532 10.38 -31.27 0.76
CA TYR A 532 8.99 -30.85 0.87
C TYR A 532 8.45 -30.42 -0.48
N GLN A 533 7.14 -30.57 -0.61
CA GLN A 533 6.36 -30.28 -1.80
C GLN A 533 5.41 -29.12 -1.48
N VAL A 534 5.27 -28.17 -2.40
CA VAL A 534 4.41 -26.99 -2.29
C VAL A 534 3.51 -26.89 -3.52
N ASP A 535 2.27 -26.49 -3.31
CA ASP A 535 1.19 -26.46 -4.30
C ASP A 535 0.19 -25.32 -3.99
N ASN A 536 -0.62 -24.89 -4.97
CA ASN A 536 -1.64 -23.82 -4.85
C ASN A 536 -1.14 -22.56 -4.13
N VAL A 537 -0.03 -21.98 -4.60
CA VAL A 537 0.57 -20.78 -3.99
C VAL A 537 -0.09 -19.55 -4.59
N GLU A 538 -0.72 -18.74 -3.74
CA GLU A 538 -1.50 -17.58 -4.16
C GLU A 538 -1.41 -16.41 -3.18
N ILE A 539 -1.61 -15.19 -3.71
CA ILE A 539 -2.02 -14.01 -2.94
C ILE A 539 -3.40 -13.63 -3.46
N ASN A 540 -4.42 -13.79 -2.62
CA ASN A 540 -5.83 -13.77 -3.04
C ASN A 540 -6.71 -13.20 -1.91
N ALA A 541 -8.00 -13.00 -2.15
CA ALA A 541 -8.94 -12.49 -1.15
C ALA A 541 -10.29 -13.23 -1.21
N GLU A 542 -10.99 -13.32 -0.08
CA GLU A 542 -12.38 -13.81 -0.10
C GLU A 542 -13.33 -12.68 -0.52
N TYR A 543 -14.03 -12.87 -1.64
CA TYR A 543 -14.99 -11.89 -2.14
C TYR A 543 -16.34 -11.97 -1.42
N PRO A 544 -16.90 -10.84 -0.92
CA PRO A 544 -18.28 -10.82 -0.47
C PRO A 544 -19.24 -11.06 -1.65
N GLN A 545 -20.15 -12.02 -1.48
CA GLN A 545 -21.25 -12.30 -2.41
C GLN A 545 -22.60 -12.24 -1.69
N LEU A 546 -23.59 -11.69 -2.39
CA LEU A 546 -25.01 -11.68 -2.01
C LEU A 546 -25.83 -12.32 -3.12
N ASP A 547 -26.30 -13.55 -2.89
CA ASP A 547 -27.39 -14.11 -3.67
C ASP A 547 -28.73 -13.54 -3.16
N LEU A 548 -29.46 -12.80 -4.00
CA LEU A 548 -30.82 -12.36 -3.69
C LEU A 548 -31.83 -13.46 -4.05
N PHE A 549 -31.62 -14.11 -5.20
CA PHE A 549 -32.50 -15.12 -5.74
C PHE A 549 -31.78 -15.95 -6.84
N THR A 550 -31.83 -17.29 -6.76
CA THR A 550 -31.16 -18.18 -7.74
C THR A 550 -31.98 -19.43 -8.12
N ASP A 551 -32.79 -19.95 -7.18
CA ASP A 551 -33.70 -21.08 -7.41
C ASP A 551 -34.75 -21.13 -6.26
N GLY A 552 -35.06 -19.95 -5.72
CA GLY A 552 -35.69 -19.75 -4.42
C GLY A 552 -35.18 -18.49 -3.70
N GLN A 553 -36.03 -17.92 -2.86
CA GLN A 553 -35.81 -16.63 -2.21
C GLN A 553 -34.76 -16.67 -1.08
N ASN A 554 -33.83 -15.71 -1.05
CA ASN A 554 -33.03 -15.43 0.14
C ASN A 554 -33.94 -14.94 1.30
N VAL A 555 -33.94 -15.66 2.42
CA VAL A 555 -34.78 -15.34 3.59
C VAL A 555 -34.32 -14.10 4.37
N ASP A 556 -33.06 -13.73 4.25
CA ASP A 556 -32.51 -12.50 4.85
C ASP A 556 -32.83 -11.26 3.97
N TRP A 557 -33.21 -11.47 2.70
CA TRP A 557 -33.54 -10.47 1.67
C TRP A 557 -34.87 -10.80 0.95
N PRO A 558 -36.01 -10.81 1.67
CA PRO A 558 -37.28 -11.25 1.10
C PRO A 558 -37.78 -10.41 -0.08
N MET A 559 -38.52 -11.05 -0.98
CA MET A 559 -39.25 -10.36 -2.04
C MET A 559 -40.29 -9.42 -1.43
N TRP A 560 -40.34 -8.19 -1.93
CA TRP A 560 -41.01 -7.08 -1.29
C TRP A 560 -41.74 -6.16 -2.28
N ASP A 561 -42.86 -5.59 -1.82
CA ASP A 561 -43.66 -4.56 -2.48
C ASP A 561 -43.74 -3.37 -1.51
N CYS A 562 -43.30 -2.18 -1.94
CA CYS A 562 -43.28 -1.00 -1.07
C CYS A 562 -44.64 -0.62 -0.51
N CYS A 563 -45.68 -0.70 -1.34
CA CYS A 563 -46.83 0.18 -1.22
C CYS A 563 -48.03 -0.10 -2.15
N GLY A 564 -47.91 -1.03 -3.10
CA GLY A 564 -48.99 -1.51 -3.97
C GLY A 564 -49.97 -2.43 -3.24
N GLY A 565 -49.49 -3.17 -2.23
CA GLY A 565 -50.28 -4.14 -1.47
C GLY A 565 -50.45 -5.50 -2.16
N SER A 566 -49.62 -5.75 -3.18
CA SER A 566 -49.40 -7.04 -3.83
C SER A 566 -48.49 -7.91 -2.96
N THR A 567 -48.27 -9.16 -3.38
CA THR A 567 -47.27 -10.04 -2.78
C THR A 567 -46.58 -10.76 -3.94
N PRO A 568 -45.27 -10.53 -4.18
CA PRO A 568 -44.50 -11.32 -5.13
C PRO A 568 -44.54 -12.80 -4.78
N ILE A 569 -44.34 -13.67 -5.76
CA ILE A 569 -44.46 -15.12 -5.58
C ILE A 569 -43.35 -15.88 -6.30
N GLU A 570 -42.94 -17.01 -5.73
CA GLU A 570 -42.09 -17.98 -6.42
C GLU A 570 -42.93 -18.80 -7.41
N VAL A 571 -42.47 -18.93 -8.66
CA VAL A 571 -43.18 -19.64 -9.75
C VAL A 571 -42.20 -20.49 -10.53
N MET A 572 -42.60 -21.70 -10.93
CA MET A 572 -41.82 -22.53 -11.86
C MET A 572 -41.97 -21.99 -13.29
N ASP A 573 -40.88 -21.68 -13.99
CA ASP A 573 -40.90 -21.17 -15.38
C ASP A 573 -40.81 -22.31 -16.40
N ASP A 574 -39.59 -22.78 -16.70
CA ASP A 574 -39.31 -23.91 -17.59
C ASP A 574 -38.19 -24.83 -17.03
N GLU A 575 -37.78 -25.83 -17.80
CA GLU A 575 -36.78 -26.84 -17.34
C GLU A 575 -35.36 -26.28 -17.23
N ALA A 576 -35.07 -25.10 -17.81
CA ALA A 576 -33.77 -24.46 -17.74
C ALA A 576 -33.66 -23.43 -16.60
N HIS A 577 -34.74 -22.71 -16.29
CA HIS A 577 -34.75 -21.60 -15.31
C HIS A 577 -35.46 -21.94 -13.98
N GLY A 578 -35.92 -23.19 -13.78
CA GLY A 578 -36.38 -23.67 -12.48
C GLY A 578 -37.43 -22.78 -11.79
N LEU A 579 -37.14 -22.42 -10.53
CA LEU A 579 -37.99 -21.64 -9.63
C LEU A 579 -37.59 -20.16 -9.67
N VAL A 580 -38.47 -19.27 -10.16
CA VAL A 580 -38.17 -17.83 -10.38
C VAL A 580 -39.06 -16.88 -9.57
N ALA A 581 -38.59 -15.65 -9.33
CA ALA A 581 -39.32 -14.60 -8.62
C ALA A 581 -40.27 -13.84 -9.54
N GLU A 582 -41.60 -13.99 -9.39
CA GLU A 582 -42.61 -13.27 -10.17
C GLU A 582 -43.16 -12.02 -9.44
N PHE A 583 -43.03 -10.88 -10.11
CA PHE A 583 -43.51 -9.57 -9.69
C PHE A 583 -44.63 -9.08 -10.62
N ALA A 584 -45.68 -8.47 -10.04
CA ALA A 584 -46.88 -8.07 -10.79
C ALA A 584 -47.42 -6.71 -10.32
N ILE A 585 -47.40 -5.70 -11.20
CA ILE A 585 -47.78 -4.32 -10.86
C ILE A 585 -49.22 -4.05 -11.26
N GLY A 586 -50.07 -3.83 -10.25
CA GLY A 586 -51.48 -3.48 -10.41
C GLY A 586 -51.75 -1.99 -10.69
N ALA A 587 -53.01 -1.59 -10.51
CA ALA A 587 -53.45 -0.21 -10.71
C ALA A 587 -52.97 0.78 -9.62
N THR A 588 -52.44 0.28 -8.50
CA THR A 588 -51.74 1.09 -7.49
C THR A 588 -50.26 1.14 -7.87
N PRO A 589 -49.67 2.32 -8.14
CA PRO A 589 -48.23 2.44 -8.39
C PRO A 589 -47.42 1.88 -7.23
N THR A 590 -46.39 1.12 -7.56
CA THR A 590 -45.46 0.50 -6.59
C THR A 590 -44.09 0.26 -7.23
N VAL A 591 -43.10 0.00 -6.38
CA VAL A 591 -41.78 -0.55 -6.74
C VAL A 591 -41.61 -1.88 -6.00
N MET A 592 -40.92 -2.82 -6.62
CA MET A 592 -40.72 -4.17 -6.07
C MET A 592 -39.28 -4.63 -6.23
N GLY A 593 -38.89 -5.61 -5.42
CA GLY A 593 -37.56 -6.22 -5.43
C GLY A 593 -37.28 -6.97 -4.14
N PHE A 594 -36.06 -6.86 -3.63
CA PHE A 594 -35.54 -7.56 -2.46
C PHE A 594 -35.11 -6.55 -1.39
N ASN A 595 -35.44 -6.81 -0.12
CA ASN A 595 -35.27 -5.83 0.94
C ASN A 595 -34.89 -6.49 2.28
N THR A 596 -33.67 -6.23 2.79
CA THR A 596 -33.22 -6.81 4.07
C THR A 596 -33.74 -6.07 5.30
N ARG A 597 -34.31 -4.86 5.15
CA ARG A 597 -34.74 -4.05 6.30
C ARG A 597 -35.79 -4.81 7.12
N SER A 598 -35.65 -4.78 8.46
CA SER A 598 -36.47 -5.62 9.35
C SER A 598 -37.96 -5.26 9.36
N ASP A 599 -38.34 -4.08 8.87
CA ASP A 599 -39.74 -3.65 8.67
C ASP A 599 -40.35 -4.19 7.36
N ALA A 600 -39.53 -4.53 6.37
CA ALA A 600 -39.90 -5.34 5.20
C ALA A 600 -39.95 -6.84 5.50
N GLY A 601 -39.40 -7.27 6.64
CA GLY A 601 -39.36 -8.66 7.10
C GLY A 601 -38.03 -9.38 6.88
N GLY A 602 -37.01 -8.68 6.36
CA GLY A 602 -35.64 -9.20 6.23
C GLY A 602 -34.85 -9.23 7.53
N SER A 603 -33.59 -9.64 7.45
CA SER A 603 -32.75 -9.89 8.64
C SER A 603 -32.22 -8.64 9.33
N GLY A 604 -32.31 -7.47 8.67
CA GLY A 604 -31.75 -6.20 9.13
C GLY A 604 -30.23 -6.10 8.96
N LYS A 605 -29.64 -6.87 8.04
CA LYS A 605 -28.21 -6.88 7.74
C LYS A 605 -27.95 -6.34 6.34
N PRO A 606 -27.54 -5.07 6.21
CA PRO A 606 -27.03 -4.55 4.95
C PRO A 606 -25.86 -5.40 4.42
N PHE A 607 -25.69 -5.40 3.12
CA PHE A 607 -24.56 -6.01 2.43
C PHE A 607 -23.48 -4.96 2.19
N ASP A 608 -22.24 -5.32 2.49
CA ASP A 608 -21.05 -4.51 2.25
C ASP A 608 -20.33 -5.06 1.01
N ALA A 609 -20.31 -4.26 -0.05
CA ALA A 609 -19.68 -4.54 -1.32
C ALA A 609 -18.39 -3.73 -1.53
N THR A 610 -17.84 -3.09 -0.49
CA THR A 610 -16.64 -2.23 -0.61
C THR A 610 -15.39 -2.98 -1.05
N ALA A 611 -15.28 -4.27 -0.72
CA ALA A 611 -14.18 -5.12 -1.20
C ALA A 611 -14.29 -5.47 -2.70
N ILE A 612 -15.43 -5.20 -3.36
CA ILE A 612 -15.69 -5.58 -4.76
C ILE A 612 -16.16 -4.40 -5.63
N VAL A 613 -15.91 -3.15 -5.22
CA VAL A 613 -16.32 -1.97 -6.02
C VAL A 613 -15.70 -2.03 -7.43
N GLU A 614 -14.43 -2.39 -7.49
CA GLU A 614 -13.68 -2.63 -8.73
C GLU A 614 -13.81 -4.12 -9.10
N GLY A 615 -14.12 -4.40 -10.37
CA GLY A 615 -14.40 -5.75 -10.89
C GLY A 615 -15.77 -6.36 -10.53
N GLY A 616 -16.35 -6.04 -9.37
CA GLY A 616 -17.64 -6.59 -8.94
C GLY A 616 -18.87 -6.01 -9.67
N VAL A 617 -19.93 -6.81 -9.72
CA VAL A 617 -21.17 -6.52 -10.46
C VAL A 617 -22.43 -6.80 -9.64
N MET A 618 -23.50 -6.06 -9.95
CA MET A 618 -24.89 -6.49 -9.73
C MET A 618 -25.40 -7.12 -11.02
N GLN A 619 -25.76 -8.40 -11.00
CA GLN A 619 -26.31 -9.12 -12.15
C GLN A 619 -27.67 -9.73 -11.81
N PHE A 620 -28.56 -9.82 -12.79
CA PHE A 620 -29.78 -10.64 -12.71
C PHE A 620 -30.29 -11.00 -14.10
N ASP A 621 -30.98 -12.13 -14.20
CA ASP A 621 -31.77 -12.50 -15.37
C ASP A 621 -33.20 -12.00 -15.20
N MET A 622 -33.83 -11.54 -16.28
CA MET A 622 -35.20 -11.04 -16.26
C MET A 622 -36.00 -11.39 -17.51
N LYS A 623 -37.28 -11.72 -17.32
CA LYS A 623 -38.26 -12.02 -18.38
C LYS A 623 -39.57 -11.30 -18.16
N VAL A 624 -39.96 -10.42 -19.08
CA VAL A 624 -41.26 -9.74 -18.99
C VAL A 624 -42.35 -10.65 -19.58
N THR A 625 -43.26 -11.15 -18.74
CA THR A 625 -44.39 -11.99 -19.20
C THR A 625 -45.60 -11.15 -19.64
N SER A 626 -45.72 -9.91 -19.15
CA SER A 626 -46.68 -8.90 -19.59
C SER A 626 -46.04 -7.52 -19.52
N MET A 627 -46.01 -6.78 -20.64
CA MET A 627 -45.51 -5.40 -20.66
C MET A 627 -46.45 -4.43 -19.94
N PRO A 628 -45.95 -3.29 -19.42
CA PRO A 628 -46.80 -2.23 -18.88
C PRO A 628 -47.85 -1.75 -19.89
N ASN A 629 -49.02 -1.32 -19.39
CA ASN A 629 -50.06 -0.69 -20.21
C ASN A 629 -49.61 0.67 -20.79
N THR A 630 -48.57 1.27 -20.23
CA THR A 630 -47.90 2.46 -20.76
C THR A 630 -46.85 2.02 -21.79
N PRO A 631 -47.01 2.35 -23.09
CA PRO A 631 -45.99 2.07 -24.09
C PRO A 631 -44.68 2.79 -23.74
N ASP A 632 -43.55 2.16 -24.05
CA ASP A 632 -42.22 2.73 -23.90
C ASP A 632 -41.92 3.21 -22.47
N ALA A 633 -42.52 2.58 -21.46
CA ALA A 633 -42.22 2.80 -20.05
C ALA A 633 -40.74 2.46 -19.77
N PRO A 634 -39.93 3.41 -19.25
CA PRO A 634 -38.57 3.12 -18.83
C PRO A 634 -38.58 2.06 -17.73
N TRP A 635 -37.62 1.15 -17.75
CA TRP A 635 -37.39 0.19 -16.66
C TRP A 635 -36.13 0.58 -15.92
N LEU A 636 -36.17 0.47 -14.60
CA LEU A 636 -35.13 0.97 -13.72
C LEU A 636 -34.63 -0.15 -12.81
N LEU A 637 -33.31 -0.22 -12.66
CA LEU A 637 -32.66 -0.82 -11.50
C LEU A 637 -32.44 0.30 -10.47
N LYS A 638 -32.83 0.06 -9.22
CA LYS A 638 -32.56 0.96 -8.11
C LYS A 638 -32.01 0.22 -6.91
N LEU A 639 -30.89 0.67 -6.38
CA LEU A 639 -30.34 0.20 -5.11
C LEU A 639 -30.43 1.33 -4.07
N GLU A 640 -30.65 0.96 -2.82
CA GLU A 640 -30.60 1.87 -1.67
C GLU A 640 -29.65 1.32 -0.61
N SER A 641 -29.03 2.25 0.14
CA SER A 641 -28.15 1.92 1.26
C SER A 641 -28.48 2.76 2.49
N SER A 642 -28.09 2.28 3.67
CA SER A 642 -28.21 3.01 4.95
C SER A 642 -29.63 3.56 5.21
N GLY A 643 -30.67 2.76 4.95
CA GLY A 643 -32.07 3.18 5.11
C GLY A 643 -32.58 4.16 4.04
N GLY A 644 -31.91 4.22 2.88
CA GLY A 644 -32.23 5.15 1.79
C GLY A 644 -31.56 6.53 1.94
N ALA A 645 -30.47 6.61 2.71
CA ALA A 645 -29.65 7.82 2.82
C ALA A 645 -28.91 8.12 1.51
N THR A 646 -28.53 7.07 0.78
CA THR A 646 -27.93 7.09 -0.56
C THR A 646 -28.64 6.07 -1.45
N ALA A 647 -28.62 6.29 -2.76
CA ALA A 647 -29.25 5.41 -3.73
C ALA A 647 -28.66 5.65 -5.14
N ALA A 648 -28.56 4.58 -5.94
CA ALA A 648 -28.41 4.66 -7.38
C ALA A 648 -29.73 4.27 -8.05
N GLU A 649 -30.12 4.99 -9.10
CA GLU A 649 -31.26 4.67 -9.97
C GLU A 649 -30.79 4.79 -11.42
N VAL A 650 -30.76 3.66 -12.13
CA VAL A 650 -30.23 3.55 -13.50
C VAL A 650 -31.28 2.89 -14.41
N ASP A 651 -31.26 3.22 -15.70
CA ASP A 651 -32.16 2.61 -16.68
C ASP A 651 -31.63 1.22 -17.07
N LEU A 652 -32.49 0.22 -17.26
CA LEU A 652 -32.04 -1.13 -17.63
C LEU A 652 -31.28 -1.16 -18.97
N THR A 653 -31.52 -0.18 -19.85
CA THR A 653 -30.75 0.02 -21.09
C THR A 653 -29.32 0.52 -20.88
N THR A 654 -28.89 0.77 -19.65
CA THR A 654 -27.49 1.07 -19.30
C THR A 654 -26.78 -0.10 -18.60
N SER A 655 -27.34 -1.32 -18.65
CA SER A 655 -26.56 -2.52 -18.32
C SER A 655 -25.46 -2.75 -19.37
N ALA A 656 -24.51 -3.64 -19.07
CA ALA A 656 -23.43 -4.01 -20.00
C ALA A 656 -23.95 -4.51 -21.36
N GLU A 657 -25.07 -5.23 -21.35
CA GLU A 657 -25.78 -5.76 -22.52
C GLU A 657 -26.53 -4.66 -23.29
N GLY A 658 -26.88 -3.55 -22.64
CA GLY A 658 -27.47 -2.36 -23.27
C GLY A 658 -28.84 -2.58 -23.91
N HIS A 659 -29.60 -3.58 -23.45
CA HIS A 659 -30.87 -3.99 -24.05
C HIS A 659 -32.09 -3.43 -23.28
N ALA A 660 -33.21 -3.23 -23.99
CA ALA A 660 -34.48 -2.89 -23.36
C ALA A 660 -35.28 -4.18 -23.05
N PRO A 661 -36.08 -4.23 -21.96
CA PRO A 661 -36.89 -5.40 -21.63
C PRO A 661 -37.91 -5.77 -22.72
N GLN A 662 -37.90 -7.04 -23.12
CA GLN A 662 -38.76 -7.61 -24.16
C GLN A 662 -39.77 -8.63 -23.59
N ALA A 663 -40.90 -8.75 -24.29
CA ALA A 663 -42.01 -9.60 -23.85
C ALA A 663 -41.78 -11.07 -24.24
N GLY A 664 -41.60 -11.94 -23.24
CA GLY A 664 -41.52 -13.39 -23.37
C GLY A 664 -40.12 -13.98 -23.52
N GLU A 665 -39.08 -13.14 -23.59
CA GLU A 665 -37.67 -13.52 -23.70
C GLU A 665 -36.99 -13.35 -22.32
N TRP A 666 -36.03 -14.23 -22.00
CA TRP A 666 -35.09 -14.02 -20.90
C TRP A 666 -33.94 -13.15 -21.39
N GLN A 667 -33.50 -12.20 -20.56
CA GLN A 667 -32.39 -11.30 -20.84
C GLN A 667 -31.61 -11.08 -19.54
N THR A 668 -30.29 -11.19 -19.60
CA THR A 668 -29.37 -10.85 -18.51
C THR A 668 -29.12 -9.35 -18.45
N TYR A 669 -28.98 -8.81 -17.24
CA TYR A 669 -28.67 -7.41 -17.00
C TYR A 669 -27.54 -7.30 -15.96
N THR A 670 -26.35 -6.90 -16.42
CA THR A 670 -25.15 -6.74 -15.59
C THR A 670 -24.80 -5.25 -15.40
N PHE A 671 -24.56 -4.82 -14.16
CA PHE A 671 -24.19 -3.45 -13.80
C PHE A 671 -22.91 -3.44 -12.97
N PRO A 672 -21.83 -2.79 -13.43
CA PRO A 672 -20.62 -2.60 -12.63
C PRO A 672 -20.92 -1.84 -11.33
N LEU A 673 -20.32 -2.27 -10.21
CA LEU A 673 -20.50 -1.58 -8.94
C LEU A 673 -19.87 -0.18 -8.94
N THR A 674 -18.80 0.04 -9.71
CA THR A 674 -18.22 1.37 -10.02
C THR A 674 -19.24 2.35 -10.59
N ASP A 675 -20.12 1.92 -11.49
CA ASP A 675 -21.15 2.76 -12.11
C ASP A 675 -22.26 3.10 -11.10
N LEU A 676 -22.65 2.14 -10.25
CA LEU A 676 -23.63 2.35 -9.19
C LEU A 676 -23.09 3.30 -8.09
N ALA A 677 -21.81 3.17 -7.72
CA ALA A 677 -21.13 4.13 -6.84
C ALA A 677 -21.08 5.53 -7.48
N SER A 678 -20.73 5.61 -8.77
CA SER A 678 -20.71 6.87 -9.53
C SER A 678 -22.09 7.52 -9.66
N ALA A 679 -23.16 6.72 -9.65
CA ALA A 679 -24.55 7.17 -9.59
C ALA A 679 -25.00 7.64 -8.18
N GLY A 680 -24.16 7.49 -7.16
CA GLY A 680 -24.38 8.00 -5.81
C GLY A 680 -24.81 6.96 -4.76
N LEU A 681 -24.56 5.67 -5.01
CA LEU A 681 -24.77 4.60 -4.03
C LEU A 681 -23.59 4.48 -3.06
N ASP A 682 -23.87 4.30 -1.77
CA ASP A 682 -22.90 3.85 -0.77
C ASP A 682 -22.84 2.32 -0.78
N LEU A 683 -21.74 1.74 -1.26
CA LEU A 683 -21.60 0.29 -1.39
C LEU A 683 -21.32 -0.42 -0.06
N SER A 684 -21.06 0.30 1.04
CA SER A 684 -20.77 -0.32 2.35
C SER A 684 -21.99 -0.86 3.09
N ALA A 685 -23.20 -0.47 2.68
CA ALA A 685 -24.41 -0.72 3.46
C ALA A 685 -25.67 -0.85 2.59
N ILE A 686 -25.58 -1.56 1.46
CA ILE A 686 -26.70 -1.83 0.56
C ILE A 686 -27.79 -2.59 1.32
N ASP A 687 -29.04 -2.12 1.32
CA ASP A 687 -30.13 -2.72 2.09
C ASP A 687 -31.44 -2.95 1.30
N VAL A 688 -31.54 -2.43 0.06
CA VAL A 688 -32.64 -2.72 -0.88
C VAL A 688 -32.13 -2.78 -2.32
N VAL A 689 -32.62 -3.76 -3.09
CA VAL A 689 -32.43 -3.86 -4.55
C VAL A 689 -33.80 -3.96 -5.22
N MET A 690 -34.09 -3.09 -6.18
CA MET A 690 -35.39 -2.99 -6.86
C MET A 690 -35.25 -2.98 -8.37
N VAL A 691 -36.11 -3.70 -9.06
CA VAL A 691 -36.21 -3.71 -10.53
C VAL A 691 -37.67 -3.45 -10.88
N PHE A 692 -37.98 -2.37 -11.59
CA PHE A 692 -39.36 -1.94 -11.83
C PHE A 692 -39.51 -0.99 -13.03
N PRO A 693 -40.67 -0.96 -13.72
CA PRO A 693 -41.01 0.12 -14.65
C PRO A 693 -41.21 1.43 -13.88
N ALA A 694 -40.72 2.54 -14.43
CA ALA A 694 -40.70 3.86 -13.80
C ALA A 694 -42.01 4.26 -13.10
N TRP A 695 -41.89 4.99 -12.00
CA TRP A 695 -42.99 5.22 -11.05
C TRP A 695 -44.27 5.72 -11.74
N GLY A 696 -45.34 4.93 -11.61
CA GLY A 696 -46.66 5.25 -12.16
C GLY A 696 -46.89 4.88 -13.62
N SER A 697 -45.91 4.33 -14.35
CA SER A 697 -46.12 3.77 -15.70
C SER A 697 -46.35 2.24 -15.72
N GLY A 698 -45.99 1.53 -14.65
CA GLY A 698 -45.95 0.06 -14.59
C GLY A 698 -47.28 -0.69 -14.52
N GLU A 699 -48.46 -0.05 -14.52
CA GLU A 699 -49.74 -0.78 -14.41
C GLU A 699 -49.87 -1.85 -15.51
N GLY A 700 -50.08 -3.11 -15.13
CA GLY A 700 -50.21 -4.25 -16.05
C GLY A 700 -48.90 -4.99 -16.36
N ALA A 701 -47.76 -4.52 -15.84
CA ALA A 701 -46.51 -5.26 -15.95
C ALA A 701 -46.54 -6.53 -15.09
N VAL A 702 -46.07 -7.64 -15.66
CA VAL A 702 -45.72 -8.86 -14.94
C VAL A 702 -44.37 -9.34 -15.47
N TYR A 703 -43.43 -9.61 -14.57
CA TYR A 703 -42.06 -9.96 -14.91
C TYR A 703 -41.51 -10.97 -13.91
N ARG A 704 -40.54 -11.75 -14.37
CA ARG A 704 -39.82 -12.77 -13.62
C ARG A 704 -38.37 -12.36 -13.51
N ILE A 705 -37.76 -12.62 -12.37
CA ILE A 705 -36.33 -12.42 -12.11
C ILE A 705 -35.75 -13.73 -11.61
N ASP A 706 -34.53 -14.03 -12.05
CA ASP A 706 -33.73 -15.15 -11.57
C ASP A 706 -32.23 -14.77 -11.53
N ASN A 707 -31.39 -15.62 -10.95
CA ASN A 707 -29.93 -15.43 -10.82
C ASN A 707 -29.51 -14.02 -10.33
N ALA A 708 -30.32 -13.39 -9.48
CA ALA A 708 -30.09 -12.04 -8.99
C ALA A 708 -29.03 -12.03 -7.87
N LYS A 709 -27.87 -11.41 -8.14
CA LYS A 709 -26.68 -11.44 -7.29
C LYS A 709 -25.91 -10.12 -7.28
N ILE A 710 -25.23 -9.83 -6.18
CA ILE A 710 -24.10 -8.89 -6.14
C ILE A 710 -22.86 -9.71 -5.78
N TYR A 711 -21.83 -9.71 -6.62
CA TYR A 711 -20.66 -10.59 -6.46
C TYR A 711 -19.44 -10.07 -7.23
N TYR A 712 -18.27 -10.60 -6.90
CA TYR A 712 -17.12 -10.54 -7.80
C TYR A 712 -17.17 -11.74 -8.75
N PRO A 713 -17.21 -11.51 -10.07
CA PRO A 713 -17.21 -12.59 -11.05
C PRO A 713 -15.81 -13.22 -11.20
N GLU A 714 -15.51 -14.21 -10.37
CA GLU A 714 -14.34 -15.08 -10.55
C GLU A 714 -14.41 -15.82 -11.90
N ASN A 715 -13.36 -15.72 -12.73
CA ASN A 715 -13.14 -16.64 -13.84
C ASN A 715 -11.66 -16.65 -14.25
N ASP A 716 -10.99 -17.80 -14.13
CA ASP A 716 -9.57 -18.02 -14.48
C ASP A 716 -9.29 -18.03 -16.00
N GLY A 717 -10.22 -17.50 -16.81
CA GLY A 717 -10.23 -17.64 -18.25
C GLY A 717 -10.59 -19.05 -18.73
N LEU A 718 -10.58 -19.20 -20.05
CA LEU A 718 -10.82 -20.45 -20.77
C LEU A 718 -9.77 -20.64 -21.85
N THR A 719 -8.91 -21.66 -21.72
CA THR A 719 -8.04 -22.09 -22.81
C THR A 719 -8.82 -22.98 -23.77
N LEU A 720 -9.37 -22.40 -24.83
CA LEU A 720 -10.11 -23.09 -25.90
C LEU A 720 -9.27 -24.19 -26.56
N PHE A 721 -7.97 -23.92 -26.78
CA PHE A 721 -7.04 -24.89 -27.36
C PHE A 721 -5.58 -24.61 -27.01
N LYS A 722 -4.89 -25.62 -26.46
CA LYS A 722 -3.41 -25.69 -26.31
C LYS A 722 -3.01 -27.15 -26.22
N ASP A 723 -2.27 -27.67 -27.22
CA ASP A 723 -2.03 -29.11 -27.50
C ASP A 723 -3.30 -29.98 -27.75
N ALA A 724 -4.43 -29.66 -27.10
CA ALA A 724 -5.75 -30.24 -27.27
C ALA A 724 -6.84 -29.16 -27.04
N ALA A 725 -8.08 -29.46 -27.44
CA ALA A 725 -9.23 -28.60 -27.13
C ALA A 725 -9.64 -28.71 -25.65
N ALA A 726 -10.26 -27.66 -25.12
CA ALA A 726 -10.84 -27.65 -23.76
C ALA A 726 -11.84 -28.80 -23.53
N GLU A 727 -12.05 -29.16 -22.27
CA GLU A 727 -13.14 -30.07 -21.90
C GLU A 727 -14.49 -29.44 -22.32
N GLN A 728 -15.36 -30.25 -22.92
CA GLN A 728 -16.63 -29.81 -23.53
C GLN A 728 -16.51 -28.85 -24.73
N TRP A 729 -15.32 -28.68 -25.32
CA TRP A 729 -15.12 -27.96 -26.58
C TRP A 729 -14.50 -28.86 -27.66
N SER A 730 -14.81 -28.56 -28.92
CA SER A 730 -14.34 -29.32 -30.08
C SER A 730 -13.83 -28.41 -31.19
N ILE A 731 -12.77 -28.85 -31.88
CA ILE A 731 -12.41 -28.29 -33.19
C ILE A 731 -13.48 -28.70 -34.22
N TRP A 732 -14.03 -27.72 -34.94
CA TRP A 732 -15.31 -27.87 -35.63
C TRP A 732 -15.33 -27.23 -37.02
N ASP A 733 -16.07 -27.87 -37.94
CA ASP A 733 -16.44 -27.39 -39.27
C ASP A 733 -17.97 -27.28 -39.34
N CYS A 734 -18.47 -26.07 -39.53
CA CYS A 734 -19.91 -25.79 -39.61
C CYS A 734 -20.64 -26.60 -40.68
N CYS A 735 -20.12 -26.57 -41.89
CA CYS A 735 -20.94 -26.77 -43.08
C CYS A 735 -20.17 -27.27 -44.32
N GLY A 736 -18.85 -27.47 -44.22
CA GLY A 736 -17.99 -27.97 -45.29
C GLY A 736 -17.99 -29.50 -45.40
N GLY A 737 -18.18 -30.18 -44.28
CA GLY A 737 -18.09 -31.65 -44.18
C GLY A 737 -16.66 -32.17 -44.21
N SER A 738 -15.69 -31.33 -43.89
CA SER A 738 -14.31 -31.71 -43.58
C SER A 738 -14.16 -32.05 -42.09
N GLU A 739 -13.04 -32.66 -41.73
CA GLU A 739 -12.72 -33.08 -40.37
C GLU A 739 -11.45 -32.32 -39.95
N PRO A 740 -11.56 -31.25 -39.12
CA PRO A 740 -10.40 -30.59 -38.52
C PRO A 740 -9.55 -31.60 -37.74
N ALA A 741 -8.23 -31.37 -37.69
CA ALA A 741 -7.30 -32.34 -37.11
C ALA A 741 -6.29 -31.68 -36.17
N VAL A 742 -5.99 -32.35 -35.06
CA VAL A 742 -4.83 -31.99 -34.23
C VAL A 742 -3.58 -32.56 -34.88
N VAL A 743 -2.60 -31.71 -35.20
CA VAL A 743 -1.36 -32.06 -35.89
C VAL A 743 -0.14 -31.45 -35.18
N THR A 744 1.02 -32.10 -35.24
CA THR A 744 2.27 -31.49 -34.73
C THR A 744 2.83 -30.50 -35.75
N ASP A 745 3.19 -29.28 -35.34
CA ASP A 745 3.79 -28.25 -36.20
C ASP A 745 5.32 -28.19 -36.05
N ASP A 746 5.82 -27.53 -35.02
CA ASP A 746 7.24 -27.41 -34.70
C ASP A 746 7.52 -27.66 -33.21
N GLN A 747 8.76 -27.41 -32.76
CA GLN A 747 9.16 -27.72 -31.38
C GLN A 747 8.61 -26.72 -30.35
N ALA A 748 8.19 -25.51 -30.78
CA ALA A 748 7.65 -24.50 -29.87
C ALA A 748 6.13 -24.69 -29.66
N HIS A 749 5.39 -24.92 -30.75
CA HIS A 749 3.91 -24.96 -30.75
C HIS A 749 3.31 -26.37 -30.61
N GLY A 750 4.13 -27.40 -30.34
CA GLY A 750 3.63 -28.75 -30.03
C GLY A 750 2.59 -29.28 -31.01
N ALA A 751 1.40 -29.60 -30.50
CA ALA A 751 0.23 -30.02 -31.25
C ALA A 751 -0.78 -28.87 -31.44
N VAL A 752 -1.18 -28.62 -32.69
CA VAL A 752 -1.99 -27.47 -33.09
C VAL A 752 -3.26 -27.89 -33.83
N ALA A 753 -4.30 -27.05 -33.79
CA ALA A 753 -5.55 -27.28 -34.52
C ALA A 753 -5.39 -26.90 -36.00
N GLU A 754 -5.39 -27.88 -36.91
CA GLU A 754 -5.34 -27.67 -38.36
C GLU A 754 -6.73 -27.71 -39.02
N PHE A 755 -7.01 -26.65 -39.78
CA PHE A 755 -8.25 -26.42 -40.51
C PHE A 755 -7.97 -26.37 -42.02
N THR A 756 -8.80 -27.04 -42.83
CA THR A 756 -8.60 -27.18 -44.30
C THR A 756 -9.88 -26.87 -45.07
N ILE A 757 -9.92 -25.73 -45.77
CA ILE A 757 -11.11 -25.29 -46.51
C ILE A 757 -11.10 -25.86 -47.93
N GLY A 758 -12.02 -26.79 -48.16
CA GLY A 758 -12.25 -27.41 -49.47
C GLY A 758 -13.10 -26.57 -50.44
N ALA A 759 -13.63 -27.23 -51.46
CA ALA A 759 -14.49 -26.60 -52.49
C ALA A 759 -15.91 -26.26 -51.99
N THR A 760 -16.31 -26.76 -50.82
CA THR A 760 -17.57 -26.38 -50.14
C THR A 760 -17.27 -25.19 -49.22
N PRO A 761 -17.93 -24.03 -49.39
CA PRO A 761 -17.81 -22.91 -48.45
C PRO A 761 -18.18 -23.31 -47.03
N THR A 762 -17.37 -22.89 -46.05
CA THR A 762 -17.62 -23.15 -44.62
C THR A 762 -16.88 -22.14 -43.74
N VAL A 763 -17.17 -22.20 -42.44
CA VAL A 763 -16.47 -21.54 -41.34
C VAL A 763 -16.00 -22.61 -40.35
N MET A 764 -14.87 -22.39 -39.68
CA MET A 764 -14.27 -23.34 -38.75
C MET A 764 -13.69 -22.64 -37.53
N GLY A 765 -13.51 -23.40 -36.44
CA GLY A 765 -12.92 -22.94 -35.19
C GLY A 765 -13.23 -23.88 -34.05
N PHE A 766 -13.57 -23.31 -32.89
CA PHE A 766 -13.90 -23.99 -31.65
C PHE A 766 -15.39 -23.81 -31.34
N LEU A 767 -16.05 -24.91 -31.01
CA LEU A 767 -17.46 -24.98 -30.66
C LEU A 767 -17.61 -25.71 -29.32
N ALA A 768 -18.38 -25.14 -28.39
CA ALA A 768 -18.80 -25.79 -27.17
C ALA A 768 -19.88 -26.87 -27.41
N ASP A 769 -19.96 -27.87 -26.54
CA ASP A 769 -21.00 -28.90 -26.55
C ASP A 769 -22.42 -28.30 -26.38
N GLU A 770 -23.46 -29.11 -26.65
CA GLU A 770 -24.86 -28.67 -26.60
C GLU A 770 -25.26 -28.13 -25.21
N ASN A 771 -25.66 -26.85 -25.16
CA ASN A 771 -25.96 -26.07 -23.94
C ASN A 771 -24.75 -25.75 -23.04
N VAL A 772 -23.53 -25.77 -23.59
CA VAL A 772 -22.33 -25.26 -22.92
C VAL A 772 -21.99 -23.88 -23.46
N SER A 773 -21.63 -22.96 -22.55
CA SER A 773 -21.14 -21.62 -22.85
C SER A 773 -20.16 -21.15 -21.77
N PHE A 774 -19.36 -20.14 -22.08
CA PHE A 774 -18.42 -19.50 -21.18
C PHE A 774 -18.88 -18.08 -20.85
N ASP A 775 -18.94 -17.77 -19.56
CA ASP A 775 -19.23 -16.42 -19.05
C ASP A 775 -17.95 -15.62 -18.91
N ALA A 776 -17.67 -14.77 -19.89
CA ALA A 776 -16.51 -13.88 -19.89
C ALA A 776 -16.82 -12.51 -19.25
N SER A 777 -17.95 -12.34 -18.55
CA SER A 777 -18.34 -11.05 -17.95
C SER A 777 -17.35 -10.59 -16.87
N GLY A 778 -16.77 -11.53 -16.11
CA GLY A 778 -15.72 -11.22 -15.12
C GLY A 778 -14.37 -10.85 -15.69
N LEU A 779 -14.19 -11.04 -17.00
CA LEU A 779 -12.99 -10.67 -17.75
C LEU A 779 -13.22 -9.38 -18.56
N LEU A 780 -14.34 -8.68 -18.40
CA LEU A 780 -14.76 -7.64 -19.34
C LEU A 780 -13.80 -6.43 -19.41
N SER A 781 -13.22 -6.02 -18.28
CA SER A 781 -12.37 -4.84 -18.16
C SER A 781 -11.01 -4.99 -18.84
N GLU A 782 -10.37 -6.15 -18.68
CA GLU A 782 -8.96 -6.38 -19.05
C GLU A 782 -8.77 -7.58 -19.99
N GLY A 783 -9.75 -8.47 -20.06
CA GLY A 783 -9.66 -9.73 -20.76
C GLY A 783 -9.78 -9.64 -22.27
N VAL A 784 -9.25 -10.68 -22.91
CA VAL A 784 -9.09 -10.78 -24.35
C VAL A 784 -9.51 -12.15 -24.84
N VAL A 785 -10.00 -12.19 -26.09
CA VAL A 785 -9.92 -13.39 -26.92
C VAL A 785 -8.61 -13.30 -27.68
N GLN A 786 -7.68 -14.21 -27.39
CA GLN A 786 -6.37 -14.27 -28.03
C GLN A 786 -6.15 -15.65 -28.64
N PHE A 787 -5.47 -15.70 -29.78
CA PHE A 787 -5.00 -16.95 -30.38
C PHE A 787 -3.79 -16.68 -31.28
N GLU A 788 -2.96 -17.70 -31.46
CA GLU A 788 -1.91 -17.68 -32.47
C GLU A 788 -2.39 -18.40 -33.73
N MET A 789 -2.02 -17.89 -34.91
CA MET A 789 -2.43 -18.45 -36.19
C MET A 789 -1.29 -18.46 -37.21
N LYS A 790 -1.23 -19.52 -38.01
CA LYS A 790 -0.30 -19.69 -39.14
C LYS A 790 -0.98 -20.23 -40.38
N ILE A 791 -0.87 -19.53 -41.51
CA ILE A 791 -1.35 -20.01 -42.81
C ILE A 791 -0.29 -20.91 -43.44
N THR A 792 -0.57 -22.20 -43.65
CA THR A 792 0.33 -23.14 -44.33
C THR A 792 0.07 -23.22 -45.84
N SER A 793 -1.18 -22.97 -46.26
CA SER A 793 -1.58 -22.77 -47.66
C SER A 793 -2.61 -21.65 -47.69
N ASN A 794 -2.41 -20.63 -48.53
CA ASN A 794 -3.39 -19.53 -48.62
C ASN A 794 -4.58 -19.91 -49.51
N ALA A 795 -5.69 -19.20 -49.34
CA ALA A 795 -6.86 -19.31 -50.19
C ALA A 795 -6.49 -19.10 -51.68
N GLY A 796 -7.15 -19.85 -52.57
CA GLY A 796 -6.94 -19.72 -54.02
C GLY A 796 -7.40 -18.38 -54.61
N ASN A 797 -8.22 -17.62 -53.87
CA ASN A 797 -8.63 -16.26 -54.22
C ASN A 797 -7.76 -15.22 -53.47
N PRO A 798 -6.95 -14.40 -54.17
CA PRO A 798 -6.09 -13.40 -53.53
C PRO A 798 -6.85 -12.22 -52.90
N ASP A 799 -8.15 -12.06 -53.21
CA ASP A 799 -8.99 -11.01 -52.63
C ASP A 799 -9.72 -11.47 -51.34
N ALA A 800 -9.43 -12.68 -50.83
CA ALA A 800 -10.04 -13.22 -49.62
C ALA A 800 -9.47 -12.54 -48.36
N GLN A 801 -10.30 -11.76 -47.65
CA GLN A 801 -9.95 -11.19 -46.34
C GLN A 801 -10.14 -12.24 -45.24
N TRP A 802 -9.22 -12.30 -44.28
CA TRP A 802 -9.34 -13.17 -43.10
C TRP A 802 -10.15 -12.48 -42.00
N LEU A 803 -11.08 -13.24 -41.43
CA LEU A 803 -12.07 -12.79 -40.46
C LEU A 803 -11.97 -13.63 -39.19
N PHE A 804 -12.09 -12.95 -38.06
CA PHE A 804 -12.42 -13.50 -36.75
C PHE A 804 -13.93 -13.36 -36.54
N LYS A 805 -14.57 -14.39 -36.00
CA LYS A 805 -15.99 -14.35 -35.62
C LYS A 805 -16.22 -15.06 -34.29
N ILE A 806 -17.07 -14.49 -33.46
CA ILE A 806 -17.42 -15.02 -32.14
C ILE A 806 -18.92 -14.92 -31.92
N GLU A 807 -19.52 -15.91 -31.27
CA GLU A 807 -20.97 -16.03 -31.06
C GLU A 807 -21.31 -16.43 -29.61
N SER A 808 -22.45 -15.94 -29.11
CA SER A 808 -23.05 -16.38 -27.85
C SER A 808 -24.11 -17.47 -28.05
N LEU A 809 -24.49 -18.15 -26.96
CA LEU A 809 -25.25 -19.39 -26.96
C LEU A 809 -26.46 -19.38 -27.91
N GLY A 810 -26.53 -20.40 -28.77
CA GLY A 810 -27.57 -20.51 -29.80
C GLY A 810 -27.46 -19.50 -30.95
N ALA A 811 -26.32 -18.81 -31.09
CA ALA A 811 -26.11 -17.67 -31.99
C ALA A 811 -27.07 -16.50 -31.71
N ALA A 812 -27.38 -16.26 -30.42
CA ALA A 812 -28.22 -15.14 -29.99
C ALA A 812 -27.58 -13.79 -30.33
N THR A 813 -26.27 -13.68 -30.13
CA THR A 813 -25.44 -12.57 -30.60
C THR A 813 -24.22 -13.07 -31.38
N ALA A 814 -23.66 -12.22 -32.24
CA ALA A 814 -22.45 -12.56 -32.99
C ALA A 814 -21.70 -11.30 -33.46
N VAL A 815 -20.37 -11.33 -33.36
CA VAL A 815 -19.47 -10.28 -33.85
C VAL A 815 -18.52 -10.87 -34.89
N GLU A 816 -18.37 -10.20 -36.03
CA GLU A 816 -17.47 -10.57 -37.13
C GLU A 816 -16.55 -9.38 -37.45
N LEU A 817 -15.23 -9.58 -37.36
CA LEU A 817 -14.20 -8.56 -37.55
C LEU A 817 -13.10 -9.09 -38.46
N PRO A 818 -12.41 -8.23 -39.24
CA PRO A 818 -11.20 -8.65 -39.94
C PRO A 818 -10.06 -8.89 -38.95
N LEU A 819 -9.13 -9.80 -39.26
CA LEU A 819 -7.97 -10.05 -38.38
C LEU A 819 -7.13 -8.79 -38.13
N SER A 820 -7.06 -7.88 -39.11
CA SER A 820 -6.41 -6.56 -38.96
C SER A 820 -7.13 -5.58 -38.03
N ALA A 821 -8.24 -5.97 -37.39
CA ALA A 821 -8.86 -5.24 -36.27
C ALA A 821 -8.43 -5.75 -34.89
N SER A 822 -7.53 -6.74 -34.81
CA SER A 822 -6.85 -7.11 -33.56
C SER A 822 -5.92 -6.00 -33.08
N GLN A 823 -5.45 -6.07 -31.82
CA GLN A 823 -4.53 -5.07 -31.25
C GLN A 823 -3.22 -4.95 -32.05
N GLU A 824 -2.75 -6.04 -32.65
CA GLU A 824 -1.54 -6.11 -33.48
C GLU A 824 -1.73 -5.42 -34.85
N GLY A 825 -2.97 -5.27 -35.30
CA GLY A 825 -3.32 -4.55 -36.53
C GLY A 825 -2.78 -5.17 -37.83
N ALA A 826 -2.46 -6.47 -37.82
CA ALA A 826 -1.77 -7.17 -38.90
C ALA A 826 -2.73 -8.02 -39.76
N GLU A 827 -2.36 -8.22 -41.03
CA GLU A 827 -2.95 -9.28 -41.87
C GLU A 827 -2.04 -10.53 -41.82
N PRO A 828 -2.59 -11.75 -42.00
CA PRO A 828 -1.82 -12.97 -41.86
C PRO A 828 -0.85 -13.24 -43.03
N VAL A 829 0.36 -13.69 -42.68
CA VAL A 829 1.48 -13.97 -43.58
C VAL A 829 1.65 -15.48 -43.73
N VAL A 830 1.80 -15.94 -44.98
CA VAL A 830 1.90 -17.37 -45.29
C VAL A 830 3.23 -17.95 -44.79
N GLY A 831 3.14 -18.90 -43.87
CA GLY A 831 4.26 -19.63 -43.28
C GLY A 831 4.75 -19.08 -41.93
N GLU A 832 4.23 -17.95 -41.46
CA GLU A 832 4.61 -17.31 -40.20
C GLU A 832 3.51 -17.53 -39.15
N TRP A 833 3.90 -17.69 -37.88
CA TRP A 833 2.98 -17.65 -36.73
C TRP A 833 2.79 -16.18 -36.32
N GLN A 834 1.56 -15.79 -36.04
CA GLN A 834 1.18 -14.45 -35.59
C GLN A 834 0.08 -14.54 -34.53
N THR A 835 0.21 -13.76 -33.47
CA THR A 835 -0.81 -13.57 -32.42
C THR A 835 -1.88 -12.59 -32.89
N TYR A 836 -3.13 -12.84 -32.51
CA TYR A 836 -4.27 -11.96 -32.74
C TYR A 836 -5.06 -11.78 -31.45
N THR A 837 -5.11 -10.55 -30.93
CA THR A 837 -5.75 -10.21 -29.65
C THR A 837 -6.95 -9.28 -29.86
N PHE A 838 -8.11 -9.66 -29.34
CA PHE A 838 -9.35 -8.86 -29.35
C PHE A 838 -9.85 -8.67 -27.91
N THR A 839 -9.99 -7.43 -27.43
CA THR A 839 -10.50 -7.19 -26.05
C THR A 839 -11.98 -7.54 -25.95
N LEU A 840 -12.38 -8.16 -24.83
CA LEU A 840 -13.78 -8.48 -24.55
C LEU A 840 -14.64 -7.22 -24.53
N GLN A 841 -14.13 -6.11 -23.97
CA GLN A 841 -14.80 -4.81 -24.04
C GLN A 841 -15.08 -4.32 -25.48
N HIS A 842 -14.17 -4.57 -26.45
CA HIS A 842 -14.41 -4.21 -27.85
C HIS A 842 -15.46 -5.13 -28.48
N LEU A 843 -15.45 -6.42 -28.15
CA LEU A 843 -16.43 -7.38 -28.65
C LEU A 843 -17.84 -7.11 -28.08
N LEU A 844 -17.96 -6.79 -26.79
CA LEU A 844 -19.20 -6.31 -26.19
C LEU A 844 -19.71 -5.04 -26.88
N ASN A 845 -18.84 -4.05 -27.07
CA ASN A 845 -19.17 -2.80 -27.77
C ASN A 845 -19.57 -3.02 -29.25
N ALA A 846 -19.15 -4.13 -29.87
CA ALA A 846 -19.55 -4.53 -31.21
C ALA A 846 -20.87 -5.34 -31.24
N GLY A 847 -21.43 -5.70 -30.07
CA GLY A 847 -22.72 -6.38 -29.91
C GLY A 847 -22.63 -7.87 -29.59
N LEU A 848 -21.50 -8.36 -29.03
CA LEU A 848 -21.40 -9.70 -28.46
C LEU A 848 -21.92 -9.72 -27.02
N ASP A 849 -22.82 -10.63 -26.70
CA ASP A 849 -23.09 -11.04 -25.33
C ASP A 849 -21.92 -11.90 -24.82
N VAL A 850 -21.13 -11.32 -23.91
CA VAL A 850 -19.94 -11.97 -23.33
C VAL A 850 -20.27 -12.98 -22.24
N SER A 851 -21.50 -13.02 -21.75
CA SER A 851 -21.92 -13.90 -20.63
C SER A 851 -22.17 -15.35 -21.06
N ALA A 852 -22.30 -15.59 -22.36
CA ALA A 852 -22.67 -16.90 -22.91
C ALA A 852 -21.89 -17.27 -24.18
N ILE A 853 -20.60 -16.95 -24.27
CA ILE A 853 -19.76 -17.26 -25.44
C ILE A 853 -19.69 -18.77 -25.66
N ASN A 854 -20.06 -19.26 -26.85
CA ASN A 854 -20.07 -20.70 -27.14
C ASN A 854 -19.43 -21.09 -28.49
N VAL A 855 -19.05 -20.12 -29.33
CA VAL A 855 -18.35 -20.36 -30.60
C VAL A 855 -17.27 -19.31 -30.85
N VAL A 856 -16.06 -19.75 -31.20
CA VAL A 856 -14.97 -18.88 -31.66
C VAL A 856 -14.43 -19.41 -32.99
N MET A 857 -14.40 -18.58 -34.03
CA MET A 857 -14.09 -18.96 -35.40
C MET A 857 -13.09 -18.02 -36.06
N VAL A 858 -12.27 -18.58 -36.94
CA VAL A 858 -11.35 -17.83 -37.79
C VAL A 858 -11.42 -18.41 -39.20
N PHE A 859 -11.69 -17.59 -40.22
CA PHE A 859 -11.85 -18.07 -41.59
C PHE A 859 -11.62 -16.97 -42.64
N PRO A 860 -11.21 -17.32 -43.87
CA PRO A 860 -11.24 -16.41 -45.00
C PRO A 860 -12.69 -16.17 -45.48
N SER A 861 -12.94 -14.97 -45.97
CA SER A 861 -14.24 -14.46 -46.46
C SER A 861 -15.10 -15.52 -47.16
N TRP A 862 -16.38 -15.60 -46.77
CA TRP A 862 -17.29 -16.69 -47.15
C TRP A 862 -17.27 -17.02 -48.65
N GLY A 863 -16.97 -18.29 -48.96
CA GLY A 863 -16.91 -18.79 -50.34
C GLY A 863 -15.66 -18.40 -51.14
N MET A 864 -14.69 -17.72 -50.53
CA MET A 864 -13.39 -17.39 -51.16
C MET A 864 -12.23 -18.25 -50.66
N GLY A 865 -12.43 -19.05 -49.61
CA GLY A 865 -11.39 -19.82 -48.91
C GLY A 865 -10.88 -21.10 -49.55
N GLU A 866 -11.37 -21.53 -50.72
CA GLU A 866 -10.99 -22.83 -51.32
C GLU A 866 -9.45 -22.96 -51.44
N GLY A 867 -8.89 -24.02 -50.84
CA GLY A 867 -7.46 -24.30 -50.82
C GLY A 867 -6.68 -23.70 -49.64
N ALA A 868 -7.35 -22.95 -48.76
CA ALA A 868 -6.73 -22.47 -47.53
C ALA A 868 -6.51 -23.63 -46.54
N VAL A 869 -5.31 -23.67 -45.95
CA VAL A 869 -4.95 -24.53 -44.82
C VAL A 869 -4.23 -23.65 -43.80
N TYR A 870 -4.69 -23.71 -42.55
CA TYR A 870 -4.18 -22.90 -41.47
C TYR A 870 -4.20 -23.66 -40.16
N ARG A 871 -3.37 -23.22 -39.23
CA ARG A 871 -3.16 -23.79 -37.91
C ARG A 871 -3.45 -22.72 -36.85
N ILE A 872 -4.06 -23.13 -35.75
CA ILE A 872 -4.31 -22.29 -34.57
C ILE A 872 -3.75 -23.01 -33.35
N ASP A 873 -3.13 -22.25 -32.45
CA ASP A 873 -2.65 -22.70 -31.14
C ASP A 873 -2.81 -21.57 -30.10
N ASN A 874 -2.60 -21.89 -28.82
CA ASN A 874 -2.69 -20.95 -27.69
C ASN A 874 -3.98 -20.09 -27.73
N ALA A 875 -5.11 -20.71 -28.05
CA ALA A 875 -6.40 -20.04 -28.15
C ALA A 875 -7.05 -19.92 -26.77
N VAL A 876 -7.27 -18.70 -26.30
CA VAL A 876 -7.76 -18.38 -24.94
C VAL A 876 -8.84 -17.29 -24.94
N ILE A 877 -9.68 -17.31 -23.91
CA ILE A 877 -10.51 -16.19 -23.46
C ILE A 877 -10.11 -15.91 -22.00
N ALA A 878 -9.21 -14.95 -21.76
CA ALA A 878 -8.55 -14.78 -20.46
C ALA A 878 -8.07 -13.34 -20.24
N ASN A 879 -7.66 -13.01 -19.01
CA ASN A 879 -6.78 -11.86 -18.78
C ASN A 879 -5.35 -12.28 -19.20
N PRO A 880 -4.67 -11.52 -20.08
CA PRO A 880 -3.36 -11.87 -20.63
C PRO A 880 -2.18 -11.49 -19.72
#